data_AF-A0A194XN00-F1
#
_entry.id   AF-A0A194XN00-F1
#
_cell.length_a   1.000
_cell.length_b   1.000
_cell.length_c   1.000
_cell.angle_alpha   90.00
_cell.angle_beta   90.00
_cell.angle_gamma   90.00
#
_symmetry.space_group_name_H-M   'P 1'
#
loop_
_entity.id
_entity.type
_entity.pdbx_description
1 polymer ?
#
loop_
_entity_poly.entity_id
_entity_poly.type
_entity_poly.pdbx_seq_one_letter_code
_entity_poly.pdbx_strand_id
1 'polypeptide(L)'
;MTRLLNLILALSLTSRVVSAYNTQTCCDLAKNDSQFIGLVPVNQTCGQQYSSSLAPAEPLYVSYAFCSSRCSGIELSRASNPNQWAASIVQFILPSVIFSMTIPRRKKIEFDYLFEFEWPRKLTRCKGVNDAVQLLVSLVCFAVILVPVTIDSIMWIVSIMVGAGNMIVGGLYEAHLDYRIVRFVRDMGETVGEEEVRVKRELLVTITSGNLMLEKGKPLEAITRSIVIPGKDEPKEGKEKARSRLLNLLGAQTSFGNAVGSPVLFYLGAFVYTILDLRTDPSSEDSAISLGFGIEWMVIVHVAIVSGCLLASNNPSTSAGIVGSGHEALDCRPPILKRAGTLKSHRSGEDPKTASHRERKRFYHLIFGWSNAYETEFQPVSLWGRGSNKMQWVEETQAYKSPDGKFKDLMTITPLGWVFKILLPALTFIVLPPASGAVVAYVTPPIGMGCRSLSCTVYACCQVIVTILATIRCAVDDGSYGRVLKHLFTGWRFVALSSLFWFGSFMAAIGGMTMQTIGVYRNCVCYAVSSSWWNIKHINPMINLATDTQAARDSSVYWIWMGSVATMFMAWTTYVGWWYQKLIRRRFTDAVKEMFEPEPIEGVELRRMDGGAGDTVEIEFVGEGERDKGRDSMTVPLLRMDSARSWATSTNEAIDPARLSPRLDADGWGSVRGVQRLRADSQVPLLRVSLDKS
;
A
#
# COMPACT_ATOMS: atom_id res chain seq x y z
N MET A 1 18.21 17.22 -2.59
CA MET A 1 17.15 17.05 -3.61
C MET A 1 17.09 18.23 -4.57
N THR A 2 16.95 19.49 -4.11
CA THR A 2 17.03 20.69 -4.98
C THR A 2 18.34 20.83 -5.76
N ARG A 3 19.49 20.44 -5.20
CA ARG A 3 20.75 20.35 -5.98
C ARG A 3 20.75 19.22 -7.02
N LEU A 4 20.03 18.13 -6.79
CA LEU A 4 19.88 17.04 -7.75
C LEU A 4 18.88 17.43 -8.84
N LEU A 5 17.77 18.08 -8.47
CA LEU A 5 16.79 18.63 -9.40
C LEU A 5 17.42 19.73 -10.23
N ASN A 6 18.19 20.65 -9.63
CA ASN A 6 18.95 21.66 -10.36
C ASN A 6 20.11 21.07 -11.17
N LEU A 7 20.67 19.91 -10.78
CA LEU A 7 21.64 19.20 -11.60
C LEU A 7 20.95 18.53 -12.79
N ILE A 8 19.77 17.94 -12.62
CA ILE A 8 18.96 17.37 -13.70
C ILE A 8 18.47 18.50 -14.62
N LEU A 9 17.99 19.61 -14.06
CA LEU A 9 17.55 20.79 -14.79
C LEU A 9 18.73 21.45 -15.49
N ALA A 10 19.88 21.60 -14.82
CA ALA A 10 21.09 22.13 -15.43
C ALA A 10 21.64 21.17 -16.48
N LEU A 11 21.67 19.85 -16.28
CA LEU A 11 22.05 18.87 -17.31
C LEU A 11 21.07 18.88 -18.49
N SER A 12 19.78 19.16 -18.26
CA SER A 12 18.78 19.32 -19.31
C SER A 12 18.85 20.67 -20.03
N LEU A 13 19.34 21.72 -19.36
CA LEU A 13 19.43 23.10 -19.89
C LEU A 13 20.83 23.42 -20.44
N THR A 14 21.88 22.71 -20.02
CA THR A 14 23.21 22.73 -20.64
C THR A 14 23.22 21.75 -21.82
N SER A 15 22.27 21.92 -22.73
CA SER A 15 22.25 21.26 -24.02
C SER A 15 23.33 21.88 -24.91
N ARG A 16 24.58 21.44 -24.73
CA ARG A 16 25.38 21.18 -25.93
C ARG A 16 24.52 20.22 -26.72
N VAL A 17 24.06 20.63 -27.91
CA VAL A 17 23.18 19.88 -28.83
C VAL A 17 23.42 18.39 -28.62
N VAL A 18 22.58 17.76 -27.79
CA VAL A 18 22.68 16.32 -27.57
C VAL A 18 22.24 15.79 -28.91
N SER A 19 23.19 15.29 -29.69
CA SER A 19 22.90 14.64 -30.96
C SER A 19 21.73 13.69 -30.70
N ALA A 20 20.61 13.91 -31.38
CA ALA A 20 19.42 13.11 -31.15
C ALA A 20 19.62 11.81 -31.92
N TYR A 21 19.75 10.70 -31.20
CA TYR A 21 19.70 9.40 -31.85
C TYR A 21 18.27 9.24 -32.41
N ASN A 22 18.17 8.75 -33.63
CA ASN A 22 16.91 8.39 -34.24
C ASN A 22 17.17 7.11 -35.02
N THR A 23 16.56 6.02 -34.57
CA THR A 23 16.78 4.70 -35.15
C THR A 23 16.53 4.69 -36.67
N GLN A 24 15.50 5.42 -37.12
CA GLN A 24 15.19 5.56 -38.55
C GLN A 24 16.29 6.28 -39.32
N THR A 25 16.67 7.46 -38.84
CA THR A 25 17.72 8.25 -39.49
C THR A 25 19.05 7.51 -39.50
N CYS A 26 19.36 6.77 -38.43
CA CYS A 26 20.55 5.93 -38.37
C CYS A 26 20.53 4.79 -39.40
N CYS A 27 19.37 4.14 -39.56
CA CYS A 27 19.19 3.10 -40.57
C CYS A 27 19.33 3.67 -41.99
N ASP A 28 18.72 4.83 -42.27
CA ASP A 28 18.83 5.50 -43.57
C ASP A 28 20.28 5.95 -43.87
N LEU A 29 21.02 6.42 -42.86
CA LEU A 29 22.46 6.73 -42.99
C LEU A 29 23.29 5.47 -43.27
N ALA A 30 23.04 4.38 -42.56
CA ALA A 30 23.72 3.11 -42.79
C ALA A 30 23.48 2.57 -44.20
N LYS A 31 22.25 2.73 -44.70
CA LYS A 31 21.85 2.39 -46.07
C LYS A 31 22.60 3.23 -47.10
N ASN A 32 22.64 4.55 -46.91
CA ASN A 32 23.34 5.45 -47.83
C ASN A 32 24.86 5.19 -47.86
N ASP A 33 25.46 4.90 -46.70
CA ASP A 33 26.90 4.64 -46.58
C ASP A 33 27.28 3.17 -46.88
N SER A 34 26.29 2.31 -47.17
CA SER A 34 26.47 0.85 -47.39
C SER A 34 27.22 0.16 -46.25
N GLN A 35 26.87 0.49 -44.99
CA GLN A 35 27.58 0.04 -43.78
C GLN A 35 26.92 -1.16 -43.08
N PHE A 36 25.96 -1.82 -43.74
CA PHE A 36 25.37 -3.04 -43.23
C PHE A 36 26.37 -4.20 -43.27
N ILE A 37 26.36 -5.02 -42.22
CA ILE A 37 27.24 -6.18 -42.06
C ILE A 37 26.43 -7.45 -42.34
N GLY A 38 27.00 -8.36 -43.14
CA GLY A 38 26.40 -9.65 -43.46
C GLY A 38 25.65 -9.66 -44.79
N LEU A 39 24.70 -10.58 -44.94
CA LEU A 39 23.84 -10.66 -46.12
C LEU A 39 22.83 -9.52 -46.07
N VAL A 40 22.98 -8.56 -46.99
CA VAL A 40 22.11 -7.39 -47.05
C VAL A 40 20.96 -7.66 -48.02
N PRO A 41 19.69 -7.60 -47.58
CA PRO A 41 18.56 -7.75 -48.48
C PRO A 41 18.56 -6.70 -49.59
N VAL A 42 18.02 -7.06 -50.76
CA VAL A 42 17.86 -6.13 -51.90
C VAL A 42 16.91 -4.98 -51.52
N ASN A 43 15.88 -5.26 -50.73
CA ASN A 43 14.89 -4.29 -50.27
C ASN A 43 15.05 -3.99 -48.78
N GLN A 44 16.00 -3.11 -48.46
CA GLN A 44 16.21 -2.63 -47.09
C GLN A 44 15.08 -1.65 -46.69
N THR A 45 14.24 -2.07 -45.75
CA THR A 45 13.20 -1.22 -45.15
C THR A 45 13.65 -0.74 -43.77
N CYS A 46 13.71 0.57 -43.60
CA CYS A 46 13.98 1.21 -42.31
C CYS A 46 12.64 1.71 -41.74
N GLY A 47 12.35 1.42 -40.46
CA GLY A 47 11.20 2.01 -39.76
C GLY A 47 9.85 1.42 -40.15
N GLN A 48 9.86 0.17 -40.60
CA GLN A 48 8.65 -0.58 -40.86
C GLN A 48 7.79 -0.63 -39.59
N GLN A 49 6.53 -0.23 -39.71
CA GLN A 49 5.50 -0.44 -38.70
C GLN A 49 4.82 -1.77 -38.94
N TYR A 50 4.40 -2.41 -37.86
CA TYR A 50 3.67 -3.67 -37.97
C TYR A 50 2.41 -3.52 -38.80
N SER A 51 2.25 -4.46 -39.73
CA SER A 51 1.01 -4.69 -40.44
C SER A 51 0.86 -6.19 -40.68
N SER A 52 -0.33 -6.73 -40.45
CA SER A 52 -0.61 -8.15 -40.65
C SER A 52 -0.45 -8.60 -42.11
N SER A 53 -0.53 -7.68 -43.07
CA SER A 53 -0.33 -7.94 -44.49
C SER A 53 1.14 -7.86 -44.92
N LEU A 54 2.02 -7.28 -44.10
CA LEU A 54 3.43 -7.11 -44.40
C LEU A 54 4.27 -8.23 -43.79
N ALA A 55 5.17 -8.78 -44.60
CA ALA A 55 6.21 -9.68 -44.13
C ALA A 55 7.10 -8.94 -43.10
N PRO A 56 7.62 -9.64 -42.08
CA PRO A 56 8.57 -9.06 -41.13
C PRO A 56 9.78 -8.47 -41.86
N ALA A 57 10.32 -7.37 -41.34
CA ALA A 57 11.55 -6.81 -41.90
C ALA A 57 12.72 -7.76 -41.62
N GLU A 58 13.60 -7.90 -42.62
CA GLU A 58 14.87 -8.59 -42.41
C GLU A 58 15.78 -7.77 -41.48
N PRO A 59 16.57 -8.42 -40.61
CA PRO A 59 17.41 -7.71 -39.65
C PRO A 59 18.54 -6.97 -40.36
N LEU A 60 18.78 -5.71 -39.96
CA LEU A 60 19.77 -4.83 -40.56
C LEU A 60 20.85 -4.51 -39.52
N TYR A 61 21.96 -5.25 -39.58
CA TYR A 61 23.05 -5.12 -38.61
C TYR A 61 24.09 -4.09 -39.06
N VAL A 62 24.48 -3.20 -38.14
CA VAL A 62 25.63 -2.30 -38.29
C VAL A 62 26.65 -2.54 -37.18
N SER A 63 27.89 -2.13 -37.39
CA SER A 63 28.89 -2.15 -36.31
C SER A 63 28.59 -1.11 -35.24
N TYR A 64 28.93 -1.40 -33.98
CA TYR A 64 28.91 -0.41 -32.91
C TYR A 64 29.77 0.83 -33.23
N ALA A 65 30.92 0.65 -33.88
CA ALA A 65 31.79 1.73 -34.33
C ALA A 65 31.07 2.69 -35.28
N PHE A 66 30.29 2.16 -36.24
CA PHE A 66 29.44 2.97 -37.10
C PHE A 66 28.33 3.67 -36.30
N CYS A 67 27.54 2.93 -35.52
CA CYS A 67 26.42 3.48 -34.76
C CYS A 67 26.87 4.60 -33.80
N SER A 68 27.93 4.36 -33.02
CA SER A 68 28.44 5.32 -32.04
C SER A 68 29.06 6.57 -32.68
N SER A 69 29.61 6.48 -33.90
CA SER A 69 30.25 7.62 -34.59
C SER A 69 29.28 8.43 -35.44
N ARG A 70 28.36 7.77 -36.16
CA ARG A 70 27.41 8.41 -37.09
C ARG A 70 26.05 8.68 -36.46
N CYS A 71 25.66 7.90 -35.48
CA CYS A 71 24.37 7.96 -34.80
C CYS A 71 24.55 8.19 -33.29
N SER A 72 25.56 8.97 -32.88
CA SER A 72 25.73 9.28 -31.46
C SER A 72 24.49 9.97 -30.91
N GLY A 73 24.10 9.67 -29.67
CA GLY A 73 22.96 10.34 -29.07
C GLY A 73 22.06 9.50 -28.19
N ILE A 74 20.97 10.13 -27.77
CA ILE A 74 19.84 9.52 -27.07
C ILE A 74 18.58 9.78 -27.90
N GLU A 75 17.77 8.76 -28.17
CA GLU A 75 16.45 8.94 -28.81
C GLU A 75 15.42 9.28 -27.73
N LEU A 76 15.20 10.58 -27.55
CA LEU A 76 14.18 11.07 -26.64
C LEU A 76 12.79 10.57 -27.07
N SER A 77 11.97 10.19 -26.08
CA SER A 77 10.57 9.82 -26.31
C SER A 77 9.82 10.93 -27.04
N ARG A 78 9.17 10.59 -28.15
CA ARG A 78 8.48 11.57 -28.99
C ARG A 78 7.16 11.96 -28.33
N ALA A 79 6.93 13.25 -28.13
CA ALA A 79 5.67 13.75 -27.57
C ALA A 79 4.45 13.32 -28.41
N SER A 80 4.63 13.15 -29.73
CA SER A 80 3.61 12.69 -30.67
C SER A 80 3.25 11.20 -30.53
N ASN A 81 4.09 10.39 -29.87
CA ASN A 81 3.83 8.98 -29.66
C ASN A 81 3.58 8.71 -28.16
N PRO A 82 2.31 8.80 -27.70
CA PRO A 82 1.98 8.64 -26.28
C PRO A 82 2.35 7.26 -25.74
N ASN A 83 2.45 6.23 -26.58
CA ASN A 83 2.83 4.88 -26.14
C ASN A 83 4.26 4.84 -25.56
N GLN A 84 5.13 5.78 -25.94
CA GLN A 84 6.52 5.82 -25.48
C GLN A 84 6.69 6.38 -24.05
N TRP A 85 5.77 7.23 -23.60
CA TRP A 85 5.91 7.95 -22.34
C TRP A 85 4.63 7.93 -21.49
N ALA A 86 3.46 8.16 -22.10
CA ALA A 86 2.20 8.25 -21.39
C ALA A 86 1.70 6.88 -20.94
N ALA A 87 1.93 5.83 -21.73
CA ALA A 87 1.51 4.47 -21.39
C ALA A 87 2.00 4.09 -19.99
N SER A 88 3.31 4.14 -19.73
CA SER A 88 3.84 3.72 -18.43
C SER A 88 3.41 4.63 -17.27
N ILE A 89 3.22 5.94 -17.51
CA ILE A 89 2.74 6.87 -16.49
C ILE A 89 1.28 6.56 -16.11
N VAL A 90 0.41 6.45 -17.11
CA VAL A 90 -1.05 6.29 -16.89
C VAL A 90 -1.37 4.87 -16.44
N GLN A 91 -0.72 3.87 -17.02
CA GLN A 91 -1.01 2.46 -16.78
C GLN A 91 -0.45 1.94 -15.46
N PHE A 92 0.74 2.39 -15.05
CA PHE A 92 1.45 1.82 -13.90
C PHE A 92 1.73 2.83 -12.79
N ILE A 93 2.29 4.00 -13.12
CA ILE A 93 2.64 4.99 -12.08
C ILE A 93 1.39 5.53 -11.38
N LEU A 94 0.36 5.93 -12.14
CA LEU A 94 -0.86 6.51 -11.56
C LEU A 94 -1.55 5.53 -10.59
N PRO A 95 -1.81 4.26 -10.93
CA PRO A 95 -2.26 3.26 -9.96
C PRO A 95 -1.32 3.10 -8.76
N SER A 96 0.01 3.10 -8.96
CA SER A 96 0.97 3.03 -7.86
C SER A 96 0.87 4.22 -6.88
N VAL A 97 0.51 5.42 -7.35
CA VAL A 97 0.22 6.57 -6.47
C VAL A 97 -0.96 6.23 -5.55
N ILE A 98 -2.03 5.63 -6.07
CA ILE A 98 -3.21 5.26 -5.29
C ILE A 98 -2.83 4.25 -4.19
N PHE A 99 -2.03 3.23 -4.53
CA PHE A 99 -1.53 2.27 -3.54
C PHE A 99 -0.61 2.91 -2.49
N SER A 100 0.23 3.87 -2.89
CA SER A 100 1.12 4.54 -1.95
C SER A 100 0.37 5.26 -0.83
N MET A 101 -0.84 5.73 -1.10
CA MET A 101 -1.70 6.40 -0.12
C MET A 101 -2.30 5.46 0.93
N THR A 102 -2.35 4.15 0.64
CA THR A 102 -2.88 3.16 1.60
C THR A 102 -1.79 2.58 2.49
N ILE A 103 -0.51 2.79 2.13
CA ILE A 103 0.63 2.42 2.93
C ILE A 103 0.86 3.50 4.01
N PRO A 104 0.87 3.13 5.30
CA PRO A 104 0.93 4.08 6.39
C PRO A 104 2.25 4.84 6.41
N ARG A 105 2.17 6.17 6.43
CA ARG A 105 3.30 7.09 6.55
C ARG A 105 3.29 7.79 7.91
N ARG A 106 4.47 8.00 8.48
CA ARG A 106 4.64 8.70 9.77
C ARG A 106 4.76 10.21 9.62
N LYS A 107 5.36 10.64 8.52
CA LYS A 107 5.67 12.04 8.22
C LYS A 107 5.00 12.42 6.92
N LYS A 108 4.56 13.67 6.83
CA LYS A 108 4.08 14.29 5.60
C LYS A 108 4.69 15.68 5.50
N ILE A 109 4.84 16.16 4.27
CA ILE A 109 5.14 17.57 4.01
C ILE A 109 3.80 18.30 3.93
N GLU A 110 3.61 19.26 4.83
CA GLU A 110 2.39 20.06 4.93
C GLU A 110 2.75 21.52 5.23
N PHE A 111 2.02 22.41 4.57
CA PHE A 111 2.23 23.86 4.64
C PHE A 111 0.97 24.56 5.15
N ASP A 112 0.40 24.07 6.25
CA ASP A 112 -0.86 24.56 6.85
C ASP A 112 -0.88 26.08 7.06
N TYR A 113 0.28 26.68 7.34
CA TYR A 113 0.40 28.12 7.55
C TYR A 113 -0.02 28.96 6.32
N LEU A 114 -0.02 28.37 5.12
CA LEU A 114 -0.51 29.04 3.91
C LEU A 114 -2.04 29.21 3.92
N PHE A 115 -2.77 28.33 4.63
CA PHE A 115 -4.23 28.42 4.80
C PHE A 115 -4.65 29.19 6.05
N GLU A 116 -3.82 29.19 7.10
CA GLU A 116 -4.07 29.97 8.32
C GLU A 116 -3.92 31.49 8.11
N PHE A 117 -3.49 31.94 6.92
CA PHE A 117 -3.42 33.35 6.60
C PHE A 117 -4.85 33.93 6.46
N GLU A 118 -5.37 34.46 7.56
CA GLU A 118 -6.62 35.21 7.59
C GLU A 118 -6.51 36.45 6.70
N TRP A 119 -6.98 36.33 5.46
CA TRP A 119 -7.01 37.47 4.54
C TRP A 119 -7.89 38.59 5.10
N PRO A 120 -7.44 39.86 5.05
CA PRO A 120 -8.25 40.98 5.49
C PRO A 120 -9.53 41.05 4.64
N ARG A 121 -10.67 40.71 5.24
CA ARG A 121 -12.00 40.60 4.59
C ARG A 121 -12.53 41.89 3.93
N LYS A 122 -11.77 43.01 3.92
CA LYS A 122 -12.19 44.31 3.39
C LYS A 122 -11.11 44.98 2.55
N LEU A 123 -10.68 44.33 1.46
CA LEU A 123 -9.77 44.97 0.49
C LEU A 123 -10.50 46.02 -0.37
N THR A 124 -11.74 45.74 -0.78
CA THR A 124 -12.58 46.67 -1.56
C THR A 124 -14.01 46.79 -1.00
N ARG A 125 -14.73 47.87 -1.38
CA ARG A 125 -16.13 48.12 -0.98
C ARG A 125 -17.13 47.21 -1.70
N CYS A 126 -16.74 46.66 -2.86
CA CYS A 126 -17.59 45.79 -3.67
C CYS A 126 -17.44 44.32 -3.24
N LYS A 127 -18.51 43.76 -2.66
CA LYS A 127 -18.52 42.37 -2.16
C LYS A 127 -18.11 41.35 -3.24
N GLY A 128 -18.62 41.47 -4.47
CA GLY A 128 -18.31 40.54 -5.56
C GLY A 128 -16.84 40.56 -6.00
N VAL A 129 -16.15 41.71 -5.89
CA VAL A 129 -14.71 41.79 -6.20
C VAL A 129 -13.90 41.06 -5.12
N ASN A 130 -14.27 41.21 -3.84
CA ASN A 130 -13.59 40.49 -2.76
C ASN A 130 -13.77 38.97 -2.89
N ASP A 131 -14.97 38.49 -3.24
CA ASP A 131 -15.25 37.07 -3.43
C ASP A 131 -14.45 36.51 -4.64
N ALA A 132 -14.39 37.24 -5.75
CA ALA A 132 -13.61 36.85 -6.93
C ALA A 132 -12.09 36.84 -6.66
N VAL A 133 -11.57 37.85 -5.95
CA VAL A 133 -10.17 37.90 -5.53
C VAL A 133 -9.86 36.76 -4.57
N GLN A 134 -10.75 36.46 -3.61
CA GLN A 134 -10.59 35.34 -2.70
C GLN A 134 -10.54 34.01 -3.46
N LEU A 135 -11.44 33.78 -4.41
CA LEU A 135 -11.43 32.58 -5.26
C LEU A 135 -10.11 32.48 -6.05
N LEU A 136 -9.69 33.55 -6.71
CA LEU A 136 -8.44 33.58 -7.48
C LEU A 136 -7.23 33.27 -6.59
N VAL A 137 -7.14 33.90 -5.43
CA VAL A 137 -6.07 33.64 -4.45
C VAL A 137 -6.15 32.20 -3.94
N SER A 138 -7.32 31.67 -3.63
CA SER A 138 -7.49 30.27 -3.23
C SER A 138 -7.03 29.29 -4.32
N LEU A 139 -7.31 29.58 -5.60
CA LEU A 139 -6.84 28.78 -6.73
C LEU A 139 -5.30 28.84 -6.87
N VAL A 140 -4.70 30.02 -6.72
CA VAL A 140 -3.24 30.18 -6.75
C VAL A 140 -2.58 29.46 -5.57
N CYS A 141 -3.11 29.64 -4.35
CA CYS A 141 -2.64 28.94 -3.15
C CYS A 141 -2.76 27.42 -3.32
N PHE A 142 -3.89 26.93 -3.86
CA PHE A 142 -4.07 25.51 -4.17
C PHE A 142 -3.02 25.01 -5.15
N ALA A 143 -2.75 25.74 -6.24
CA ALA A 143 -1.71 25.39 -7.21
C ALA A 143 -0.30 25.37 -6.58
N VAL A 144 0.01 26.32 -5.70
CA VAL A 144 1.28 26.36 -4.96
C VAL A 144 1.41 25.17 -4.01
N ILE A 145 0.32 24.75 -3.36
CA ILE A 145 0.29 23.63 -2.40
C ILE A 145 0.30 22.26 -3.09
N LEU A 146 -0.21 22.19 -4.31
CA LEU A 146 -0.11 20.97 -5.10
C LEU A 146 1.37 20.55 -5.28
N VAL A 147 2.28 21.50 -5.47
CA VAL A 147 3.72 21.23 -5.64
C VAL A 147 4.33 20.43 -4.47
N PRO A 148 4.28 20.89 -3.20
CA PRO A 148 4.82 20.12 -2.09
C PRO A 148 4.09 18.81 -1.84
N VAL A 149 2.77 18.75 -2.07
CA VAL A 149 2.00 17.49 -1.97
C VAL A 149 2.47 16.48 -3.02
N THR A 150 2.74 16.93 -4.24
CA THR A 150 3.30 16.09 -5.31
C THR A 150 4.72 15.64 -4.94
N ILE A 151 5.58 16.54 -4.43
CA ILE A 151 6.93 16.19 -3.99
C ILE A 151 6.89 15.16 -2.86
N ASP A 152 6.03 15.36 -1.87
CA ASP A 152 5.81 14.42 -0.76
C ASP A 152 5.38 13.04 -1.26
N SER A 153 4.43 13.01 -2.19
CA SER A 153 3.94 11.77 -2.80
C SER A 153 5.05 11.05 -3.57
N ILE A 154 5.84 11.78 -4.36
CA ILE A 154 7.01 11.22 -5.08
C ILE A 154 8.04 10.68 -4.08
N MET A 155 8.39 11.45 -3.05
CA MET A 155 9.33 11.02 -2.01
C MET A 155 8.84 9.77 -1.28
N TRP A 156 7.53 9.66 -1.06
CA TRP A 156 6.92 8.51 -0.41
C TRP A 156 6.97 7.27 -1.32
N ILE A 157 6.60 7.38 -2.59
CA ILE A 157 6.71 6.30 -3.58
C ILE A 157 8.16 5.81 -3.70
N VAL A 158 9.11 6.73 -3.78
CA VAL A 158 10.54 6.42 -3.77
C VAL A 158 10.93 5.65 -2.50
N SER A 159 10.45 6.08 -1.34
CA SER A 159 10.72 5.42 -0.06
C SER A 159 10.13 3.99 -0.01
N ILE A 160 8.95 3.78 -0.60
CA ILE A 160 8.32 2.46 -0.72
C ILE A 160 9.16 1.57 -1.62
N MET A 161 9.50 2.01 -2.84
CA MET A 161 10.31 1.22 -3.79
C MET A 161 11.69 0.86 -3.23
N VAL A 162 12.37 1.81 -2.61
CA VAL A 162 13.69 1.59 -2.01
C VAL A 162 13.61 0.65 -0.81
N GLY A 163 12.59 0.81 0.04
CA GLY A 163 12.43 0.08 1.29
C GLY A 163 11.45 -1.10 1.23
N ALA A 164 11.05 -1.56 0.05
CA ALA A 164 9.96 -2.54 -0.11
C ALA A 164 10.24 -3.85 0.64
N GLY A 165 11.45 -4.41 0.52
CA GLY A 165 11.84 -5.60 1.28
C GLY A 165 11.69 -5.44 2.80
N ASN A 166 12.09 -4.29 3.35
CA ASN A 166 11.93 -3.99 4.77
C ASN A 166 10.44 -3.88 5.18
N MET A 167 9.62 -3.24 4.35
CA MET A 167 8.19 -3.08 4.59
C MET A 167 7.46 -4.42 4.61
N ILE A 168 7.75 -5.28 3.62
CA ILE A 168 7.11 -6.59 3.49
C ILE A 168 7.50 -7.49 4.66
N VAL A 169 8.77 -7.54 5.04
CA VAL A 169 9.23 -8.32 6.20
C VAL A 169 8.57 -7.84 7.49
N GLY A 170 8.55 -6.52 7.72
CA GLY A 170 7.94 -5.93 8.91
C GLY A 170 6.45 -6.21 9.02
N GLY A 171 5.72 -6.16 7.89
CA GLY A 171 4.30 -6.48 7.83
C GLY A 171 4.00 -7.97 7.98
N LEU A 172 4.76 -8.86 7.30
CA LEU A 172 4.59 -10.31 7.45
C LEU A 172 4.89 -10.79 8.86
N TYR A 173 5.91 -10.21 9.51
CA TYR A 173 6.20 -10.52 10.92
C TYR A 173 5.05 -10.08 11.83
N GLU A 174 4.49 -8.89 11.61
CA GLU A 174 3.30 -8.43 12.33
C GLU A 174 2.10 -9.36 12.13
N ALA A 175 1.79 -9.74 10.89
CA ALA A 175 0.69 -10.65 10.55
C ALA A 175 0.86 -12.03 11.22
N HIS A 176 2.10 -12.53 11.29
CA HIS A 176 2.40 -13.79 11.95
C HIS A 176 2.20 -13.70 13.47
N LEU A 177 2.58 -12.58 14.10
CA LEU A 177 2.30 -12.32 15.52
C LEU A 177 0.78 -12.26 15.76
N ASP A 178 0.03 -11.53 14.94
CA ASP A 178 -1.44 -11.44 15.05
C ASP A 178 -2.10 -12.81 15.02
N TYR A 179 -1.69 -13.65 14.06
CA TYR A 179 -2.20 -15.01 13.96
C TYR A 179 -1.95 -15.83 15.23
N ARG A 180 -0.76 -15.72 15.82
CA ARG A 180 -0.40 -16.44 17.05
C ARG A 180 -1.16 -15.92 18.27
N ILE A 181 -1.30 -14.60 18.41
CA ILE A 181 -2.03 -13.99 19.53
C ILE A 181 -3.51 -14.40 19.46
N VAL A 182 -4.15 -14.27 18.29
CA VAL A 182 -5.55 -14.68 18.11
C VAL A 182 -5.75 -16.16 18.40
N ARG A 183 -4.81 -17.02 17.97
CA ARG A 183 -4.86 -18.44 18.27
C ARG A 183 -4.79 -18.70 19.78
N PHE A 184 -3.86 -18.03 20.49
CA PHE A 184 -3.73 -18.15 21.93
C PHE A 184 -4.98 -17.69 22.68
N VAL A 185 -5.53 -16.52 22.32
CA VAL A 185 -6.74 -15.97 22.94
C VAL A 185 -7.92 -16.95 22.85
N ARG A 186 -8.06 -17.63 21.72
CA ARG A 186 -9.08 -18.65 21.51
C ARG A 186 -8.79 -19.94 22.29
N ASP A 187 -7.53 -20.35 22.37
CA ASP A 187 -7.14 -21.58 23.06
C ASP A 187 -7.18 -21.42 24.61
N MET A 188 -7.32 -20.20 25.16
CA MET A 188 -7.47 -19.95 26.60
C MET A 188 -8.82 -20.42 27.21
N GLY A 189 -9.78 -20.91 26.40
CA GLY A 189 -11.05 -21.47 26.90
C GLY A 189 -11.98 -20.44 27.54
N GLU A 190 -13.18 -20.86 27.95
CA GLU A 190 -14.22 -19.99 28.56
C GLU A 190 -13.98 -19.67 30.04
N THR A 191 -12.87 -20.13 30.63
CA THR A 191 -12.69 -20.12 32.08
C THR A 191 -12.81 -18.74 32.74
N VAL A 192 -13.55 -18.73 33.85
CA VAL A 192 -14.29 -17.60 34.46
C VAL A 192 -13.38 -16.65 35.29
N GLY A 193 -12.06 -16.70 35.08
CA GLY A 193 -11.12 -15.86 35.82
C GLY A 193 -11.15 -14.40 35.35
N GLU A 194 -11.37 -13.44 36.26
CA GLU A 194 -11.27 -12.01 35.94
C GLU A 194 -9.88 -11.64 35.36
N GLU A 195 -8.82 -12.30 35.84
CA GLU A 195 -7.46 -12.10 35.35
C GLU A 195 -7.29 -12.66 33.92
N GLU A 196 -7.92 -13.77 33.57
CA GLU A 196 -7.87 -14.32 32.20
C GLU A 196 -8.59 -13.40 31.20
N VAL A 197 -9.74 -12.85 31.59
CA VAL A 197 -10.47 -11.84 30.80
C VAL A 197 -9.62 -10.58 30.60
N ARG A 198 -8.90 -10.16 31.64
CA ARG A 198 -7.97 -9.02 31.58
C ARG A 198 -6.84 -9.29 30.59
N VAL A 199 -6.23 -10.47 30.64
CA VAL A 199 -5.18 -10.90 29.70
C VAL A 199 -5.71 -10.97 28.27
N LYS A 200 -6.88 -11.60 28.03
CA LYS A 200 -7.53 -11.64 26.70
C LYS A 200 -7.71 -10.23 26.14
N ARG A 201 -8.20 -9.29 26.95
CA ARG A 201 -8.43 -7.90 26.55
C ARG A 201 -7.13 -7.21 26.15
N GLU A 202 -6.08 -7.33 26.97
CA GLU A 202 -4.77 -6.73 26.68
C GLU A 202 -4.18 -7.25 25.35
N LEU A 203 -4.31 -8.55 25.09
CA LEU A 203 -3.87 -9.18 23.85
C LEU A 203 -4.66 -8.69 22.62
N LEU A 204 -5.99 -8.51 22.73
CA LEU A 204 -6.81 -7.95 21.65
C LEU A 204 -6.51 -6.47 21.38
N VAL A 205 -6.19 -5.70 22.42
CA VAL A 205 -5.69 -4.33 22.26
C VAL A 205 -4.35 -4.32 21.54
N THR A 206 -3.46 -5.24 21.90
CA THR A 206 -2.15 -5.41 21.23
C THR A 206 -2.31 -5.74 19.75
N ILE A 207 -3.29 -6.58 19.37
CA ILE A 207 -3.59 -6.85 17.96
C ILE A 207 -4.02 -5.58 17.20
N THR A 208 -4.95 -4.81 17.77
CA THR A 208 -5.57 -3.65 17.08
C THR A 208 -4.74 -2.37 17.15
N SER A 209 -3.85 -2.24 18.13
CA SER A 209 -3.08 -1.00 18.40
C SER A 209 -1.57 -1.21 18.46
N GLY A 210 -1.07 -2.43 18.27
CA GLY A 210 0.35 -2.79 18.36
C GLY A 210 1.26 -2.17 17.30
N ASN A 211 0.72 -1.35 16.41
CA ASN A 211 1.48 -0.53 15.48
C ASN A 211 1.76 0.89 15.99
N LEU A 212 1.22 1.28 17.16
CA LEU A 212 1.49 2.57 17.79
C LEU A 212 2.82 2.56 18.56
N MET A 213 3.52 3.70 18.58
CA MET A 213 4.77 3.84 19.32
C MET A 213 4.54 3.76 20.84
N LEU A 214 5.12 2.75 21.51
CA LEU A 214 5.01 2.59 22.98
C LEU A 214 5.55 3.78 23.76
N GLU A 215 6.66 4.35 23.31
CA GLU A 215 7.36 5.44 24.00
C GLU A 215 6.55 6.76 24.03
N LYS A 216 5.61 6.94 23.08
CA LYS A 216 4.90 8.21 22.92
C LYS A 216 3.45 8.10 23.40
N GLY A 217 3.19 8.63 24.59
CA GLY A 217 1.85 8.71 25.18
C GLY A 217 1.36 7.41 25.85
N LYS A 218 2.24 6.42 26.02
CA LYS A 218 1.92 5.12 26.66
C LYS A 218 0.60 4.50 26.15
N PRO A 219 0.45 4.32 24.82
CA PRO A 219 -0.81 3.90 24.19
C PRO A 219 -1.38 2.60 24.78
N LEU A 220 -0.56 1.55 24.88
CA LEU A 220 -0.42 0.72 26.07
C LEU A 220 -1.55 0.73 27.12
N GLU A 221 -1.16 1.40 28.19
CA GLU A 221 -1.91 1.68 29.41
C GLU A 221 -3.14 2.56 29.14
N ALA A 222 -3.01 3.58 28.28
CA ALA A 222 -4.08 4.54 28.03
C ALA A 222 -5.30 3.88 27.36
N ILE A 223 -5.09 3.10 26.30
CA ILE A 223 -6.12 2.39 25.56
C ILE A 223 -6.72 1.30 26.43
N THR A 224 -5.89 0.50 27.10
CA THR A 224 -6.36 -0.59 27.98
C THR A 224 -7.23 -0.04 29.11
N ARG A 225 -6.80 1.03 29.79
CA ARG A 225 -7.59 1.72 30.82
C ARG A 225 -8.90 2.27 30.26
N SER A 226 -8.89 2.83 29.04
CA SER A 226 -10.12 3.34 28.43
C SER A 226 -11.12 2.23 28.11
N ILE A 227 -10.68 1.00 27.82
CA ILE A 227 -11.59 -0.11 27.56
C ILE A 227 -12.18 -0.64 28.87
N VAL A 228 -11.44 -0.55 29.97
CA VAL A 228 -11.92 -0.88 31.32
C VAL A 228 -12.66 0.34 31.90
N ILE A 229 -13.90 0.56 31.48
CA ILE A 229 -14.78 1.47 32.22
C ILE A 229 -15.46 0.64 33.31
N PRO A 230 -15.11 0.84 34.60
CA PRO A 230 -15.88 0.24 35.68
C PRO A 230 -17.29 0.81 35.57
N GLY A 231 -18.26 -0.04 35.22
CA GLY A 231 -19.68 0.31 35.35
C GLY A 231 -19.91 0.58 36.82
N LYS A 232 -20.12 1.84 37.19
CA LYS A 232 -20.24 2.24 38.60
C LYS A 232 -21.52 1.67 39.21
N ASP A 233 -22.53 1.42 38.36
CA ASP A 233 -23.86 0.99 38.78
C ASP A 233 -24.31 -0.34 38.12
N GLU A 234 -23.74 -0.75 36.96
CA GLU A 234 -24.05 -2.05 36.32
C GLU A 234 -22.84 -2.72 35.62
N PRO A 235 -22.39 -3.92 36.05
CA PRO A 235 -21.25 -4.62 35.44
C PRO A 235 -21.52 -5.10 33.99
N LYS A 236 -22.79 -5.29 33.61
CA LYS A 236 -23.19 -5.66 32.25
C LYS A 236 -22.91 -4.53 31.26
N GLU A 237 -23.22 -3.28 31.63
CA GLU A 237 -22.98 -2.11 30.79
C GLU A 237 -21.48 -1.91 30.48
N GLY A 238 -20.61 -2.09 31.48
CA GLY A 238 -19.16 -2.00 31.31
C GLY A 238 -18.61 -3.02 30.31
N LYS A 239 -19.09 -4.25 30.37
CA LYS A 239 -18.72 -5.34 29.44
C LYS A 239 -19.14 -5.03 28.00
N GLU A 240 -20.38 -4.59 27.79
CA GLU A 240 -20.87 -4.23 26.45
C GLU A 240 -20.12 -3.03 25.86
N LYS A 241 -19.79 -2.04 26.68
CA LYS A 241 -19.01 -0.88 26.26
C LYS A 241 -17.59 -1.26 25.86
N ALA A 242 -16.94 -2.16 26.60
CA ALA A 242 -15.63 -2.69 26.26
C ALA A 242 -15.67 -3.47 24.92
N ARG A 243 -16.67 -4.33 24.75
CA ARG A 243 -16.95 -5.05 23.50
C ARG A 243 -17.10 -4.09 22.32
N SER A 244 -17.96 -3.08 22.47
CA SER A 244 -18.19 -2.07 21.43
C SER A 244 -16.92 -1.31 21.08
N ARG A 245 -16.11 -0.89 22.07
CA ARG A 245 -14.84 -0.19 21.83
C ARG A 245 -13.82 -1.03 21.07
N LEU A 246 -13.67 -2.32 21.40
CA LEU A 246 -12.78 -3.23 20.68
C LEU A 246 -13.25 -3.47 19.24
N LEU A 247 -14.55 -3.67 19.04
CA LEU A 247 -15.12 -3.82 17.70
C LEU A 247 -15.02 -2.52 16.89
N ASN A 248 -15.12 -1.35 17.53
CA ASN A 248 -14.92 -0.06 16.88
C ASN A 248 -13.46 0.19 16.50
N LEU A 249 -12.48 -0.24 17.33
CA LEU A 249 -11.06 -0.20 16.97
C LEU A 249 -10.79 -1.02 15.70
N LEU A 250 -11.38 -2.21 15.61
CA LEU A 250 -11.28 -3.06 14.42
C LEU A 250 -12.04 -2.47 13.23
N GLY A 251 -13.26 -1.98 13.46
CA GLY A 251 -14.17 -1.47 12.44
C GLY A 251 -13.72 -0.16 11.81
N ALA A 252 -12.96 0.67 12.53
CA ALA A 252 -12.40 1.91 12.00
C ALA A 252 -11.31 1.70 10.95
N GLN A 253 -10.79 0.48 10.81
CA GLN A 253 -9.85 0.15 9.75
C GLN A 253 -10.55 0.09 8.38
N THR A 254 -9.97 0.74 7.37
CA THR A 254 -10.40 0.62 5.98
C THR A 254 -10.49 -0.86 5.58
N SER A 255 -11.58 -1.24 4.90
CA SER A 255 -11.72 -2.59 4.36
C SER A 255 -10.63 -2.86 3.32
N PHE A 256 -10.12 -4.09 3.24
CA PHE A 256 -9.14 -4.46 2.22
C PHE A 256 -9.66 -4.24 0.80
N GLY A 257 -10.95 -4.49 0.57
CA GLY A 257 -11.60 -4.23 -0.72
C GLY A 257 -11.45 -2.78 -1.17
N ASN A 258 -11.64 -1.82 -0.27
CA ASN A 258 -11.53 -0.39 -0.60
C ASN A 258 -10.06 0.05 -0.68
N ALA A 259 -9.21 -0.41 0.23
CA ALA A 259 -7.81 0.02 0.30
C ALA A 259 -6.92 -0.60 -0.78
N VAL A 260 -7.20 -1.84 -1.19
CA VAL A 260 -6.34 -2.61 -2.08
C VAL A 260 -7.13 -3.17 -3.26
N GLY A 261 -8.28 -3.80 -3.01
CA GLY A 261 -9.06 -4.48 -4.05
C GLY A 261 -9.47 -3.60 -5.23
N SER A 262 -10.07 -2.44 -4.96
CA SER A 262 -10.48 -1.50 -6.01
C SER A 262 -9.30 -0.95 -6.83
N PRO A 263 -8.21 -0.43 -6.22
CA PRO A 263 -7.01 -0.05 -6.95
C PRO A 263 -6.39 -1.18 -7.79
N VAL A 264 -6.43 -2.43 -7.32
CA VAL A 264 -5.90 -3.60 -8.07
C VAL A 264 -6.65 -3.80 -9.37
N LEU A 265 -7.97 -3.57 -9.42
CA LEU A 265 -8.74 -3.71 -10.67
C LEU A 265 -8.24 -2.75 -11.77
N PHE A 266 -7.85 -1.52 -11.42
CA PHE A 266 -7.25 -0.59 -12.38
C PHE A 266 -5.90 -1.08 -12.89
N TYR A 267 -5.06 -1.62 -11.99
CA TYR A 267 -3.76 -2.18 -12.36
C TYR A 267 -3.89 -3.43 -13.25
N LEU A 268 -4.84 -4.32 -12.94
CA LEU A 268 -5.15 -5.49 -13.77
C LEU A 268 -5.68 -5.07 -15.14
N GLY A 269 -6.56 -4.05 -15.20
CA GLY A 269 -7.05 -3.49 -16.46
C GLY A 269 -5.92 -2.95 -17.35
N ALA A 270 -4.94 -2.28 -16.76
CA ALA A 270 -3.74 -1.80 -17.46
C ALA A 270 -2.90 -2.95 -18.05
N PHE A 271 -2.72 -4.04 -17.31
CA PHE A 271 -2.05 -5.23 -17.83
C PHE A 271 -2.81 -5.88 -18.98
N VAL A 272 -4.12 -6.09 -18.82
CA VAL A 272 -4.98 -6.67 -19.87
C VAL A 272 -4.94 -5.81 -21.12
N TYR A 273 -5.04 -4.49 -20.98
CA TYR A 273 -4.92 -3.56 -22.11
C TYR A 273 -3.57 -3.71 -22.82
N THR A 274 -2.47 -3.74 -22.08
CA THR A 274 -1.12 -3.88 -22.66
C THR A 274 -0.93 -5.23 -23.35
N ILE A 275 -1.51 -6.31 -22.81
CA ILE A 275 -1.50 -7.64 -23.45
C ILE A 275 -2.30 -7.64 -24.76
N LEU A 276 -3.46 -6.97 -24.79
CA LEU A 276 -4.26 -6.84 -26.01
C LEU A 276 -3.57 -5.96 -27.06
N ASP A 277 -2.87 -4.91 -26.63
CA ASP A 277 -2.03 -4.07 -27.47
C ASP A 277 -0.92 -4.90 -28.11
N LEU A 278 -0.20 -5.72 -27.33
CA LEU A 278 0.83 -6.65 -27.82
C LEU A 278 0.28 -7.75 -28.73
N ARG A 279 -0.98 -8.15 -28.59
CA ARG A 279 -1.63 -9.07 -29.54
C ARG A 279 -1.95 -8.39 -30.86
N THR A 280 -2.25 -7.09 -30.83
CA THR A 280 -2.60 -6.30 -32.00
C THR A 280 -1.35 -5.84 -32.76
N ASP A 281 -0.29 -5.48 -32.03
CA ASP A 281 1.04 -5.15 -32.54
C ASP A 281 2.10 -6.01 -31.82
N PRO A 282 2.33 -7.24 -32.29
CA PRO A 282 3.34 -8.13 -31.71
C PRO A 282 4.78 -7.64 -31.93
N SER A 283 5.00 -6.58 -32.72
CA SER A 283 6.33 -6.02 -32.92
C SER A 283 6.69 -4.91 -31.93
N SER A 284 5.71 -4.41 -31.15
CA SER A 284 5.89 -3.24 -30.29
C SER A 284 6.79 -3.53 -29.08
N GLU A 285 8.09 -3.29 -29.27
CA GLU A 285 9.08 -3.33 -28.18
C GLU A 285 8.76 -2.32 -27.07
N ASP A 286 8.19 -1.17 -27.42
CA ASP A 286 7.84 -0.12 -26.45
C ASP A 286 6.74 -0.60 -25.50
N SER A 287 5.71 -1.28 -26.01
CA SER A 287 4.65 -1.88 -25.20
C SER A 287 5.18 -3.02 -24.34
N ALA A 288 6.09 -3.85 -24.88
CA ALA A 288 6.74 -4.93 -24.14
C ALA A 288 7.61 -4.44 -22.98
N ILE A 289 8.39 -3.39 -23.19
CA ILE A 289 9.22 -2.81 -22.13
C ILE A 289 8.38 -2.05 -21.12
N SER A 290 7.34 -1.31 -21.56
CA SER A 290 6.36 -0.71 -20.64
C SER A 290 5.73 -1.78 -19.75
N LEU A 291 5.35 -2.92 -20.33
CA LEU A 291 4.88 -4.09 -19.58
C LEU A 291 5.94 -4.58 -18.58
N GLY A 292 7.19 -4.75 -19.00
CA GLY A 292 8.29 -5.18 -18.13
C GLY A 292 8.48 -4.28 -16.89
N PHE A 293 8.51 -2.96 -17.09
CA PHE A 293 8.57 -2.00 -15.97
C PHE A 293 7.28 -1.99 -15.14
N GLY A 294 6.11 -2.16 -15.76
CA GLY A 294 4.84 -2.34 -15.06
C GLY A 294 4.82 -3.55 -14.15
N ILE A 295 5.44 -4.66 -14.57
CA ILE A 295 5.65 -5.85 -13.73
C ILE A 295 6.63 -5.54 -12.59
N GLU A 296 7.73 -4.81 -12.83
CA GLU A 296 8.63 -4.39 -11.74
C GLU A 296 7.91 -3.54 -10.68
N TRP A 297 7.08 -2.58 -11.11
CA TRP A 297 6.35 -1.65 -10.22
C TRP A 297 5.21 -2.31 -9.41
N MET A 298 4.85 -3.55 -9.75
CA MET A 298 3.95 -4.40 -8.95
C MET A 298 4.44 -4.57 -7.50
N VAL A 299 5.72 -4.35 -7.21
CA VAL A 299 6.25 -4.33 -5.84
C VAL A 299 5.48 -3.37 -4.92
N ILE A 300 5.05 -2.19 -5.39
CA ILE A 300 4.25 -1.25 -4.58
C ILE A 300 2.90 -1.88 -4.21
N VAL A 301 2.29 -2.59 -5.16
CA VAL A 301 1.01 -3.29 -4.95
C VAL A 301 1.17 -4.35 -3.87
N HIS A 302 2.26 -5.13 -3.90
CA HIS A 302 2.52 -6.14 -2.86
C HIS A 302 2.74 -5.53 -1.47
N VAL A 303 3.46 -4.41 -1.37
CA VAL A 303 3.60 -3.69 -0.10
C VAL A 303 2.23 -3.24 0.42
N ALA A 304 1.36 -2.73 -0.47
CA ALA A 304 0.01 -2.32 -0.12
C ALA A 304 -0.89 -3.51 0.29
N ILE A 305 -0.78 -4.67 -0.40
CA ILE A 305 -1.47 -5.92 -0.02
C ILE A 305 -1.06 -6.31 1.40
N VAL A 306 0.25 -6.41 1.69
CA VAL A 306 0.74 -6.79 3.02
C VAL A 306 0.27 -5.79 4.08
N SER A 307 0.38 -4.48 3.81
CA SER A 307 -0.10 -3.43 4.71
C SER A 307 -1.61 -3.52 4.97
N GLY A 308 -2.41 -3.82 3.94
CA GLY A 308 -3.86 -3.94 4.03
C GLY A 308 -4.34 -5.18 4.76
N CYS A 309 -3.51 -6.23 4.86
CA CYS A 309 -3.85 -7.47 5.56
C CYS A 309 -3.78 -7.35 7.10
N LEU A 310 -3.16 -6.30 7.62
CA LEU A 310 -2.86 -6.13 9.04
C LEU A 310 -4.09 -5.70 9.85
N LEU A 311 -4.20 -6.18 11.09
CA LEU A 311 -5.29 -5.85 12.01
C LEU A 311 -5.07 -4.59 12.84
N ALA A 312 -3.85 -4.05 12.85
CA ALA A 312 -3.57 -2.82 13.57
C ALA A 312 -4.07 -1.58 12.82
N SER A 313 -4.74 -0.64 13.53
CA SER A 313 -5.28 0.57 12.90
C SER A 313 -4.18 1.49 12.39
N ASN A 314 -4.15 1.74 11.07
CA ASN A 314 -3.23 2.72 10.49
C ASN A 314 -3.56 4.17 10.90
N ASN A 315 -4.74 4.42 11.46
CA ASN A 315 -5.17 5.73 11.90
C ASN A 315 -5.16 5.82 13.45
N PRO A 316 -4.15 6.48 14.05
CA PRO A 316 -4.08 6.68 15.51
C PRO A 316 -5.22 7.55 16.06
N SER A 317 -5.95 8.29 15.22
CA SER A 317 -7.06 9.14 15.66
C SER A 317 -8.23 8.34 16.24
N THR A 318 -8.45 7.11 15.77
CA THR A 318 -9.45 6.22 16.36
C THR A 318 -9.11 5.90 17.81
N SER A 319 -7.86 5.48 18.06
CA SER A 319 -7.39 5.17 19.41
C SER A 319 -7.41 6.41 20.32
N ALA A 320 -7.03 7.58 19.79
CA ALA A 320 -7.11 8.85 20.51
C ALA A 320 -8.55 9.22 20.89
N GLY A 321 -9.49 9.05 19.95
CA GLY A 321 -10.92 9.28 20.20
C GLY A 321 -11.51 8.36 21.26
N ILE A 322 -11.09 7.09 21.31
CA ILE A 322 -11.55 6.12 22.32
C ILE A 322 -10.99 6.41 23.71
N VAL A 323 -9.70 6.80 23.79
CA VAL A 323 -9.07 7.23 25.04
C VAL A 323 -9.68 8.53 25.55
N GLY A 324 -10.25 9.35 24.66
CA GLY A 324 -10.77 10.66 25.01
C GLY A 324 -9.65 11.63 25.36
N SER A 325 -8.50 11.52 24.70
CA SER A 325 -7.38 12.46 24.89
C SER A 325 -7.91 13.89 24.68
N GLY A 326 -7.96 14.66 25.76
CA GLY A 326 -8.66 15.94 25.81
C GLY A 326 -8.18 16.90 24.72
N HIS A 327 -9.13 17.64 24.14
CA HIS A 327 -8.85 18.73 23.20
C HIS A 327 -7.86 19.76 23.75
N GLU A 328 -7.64 19.83 25.07
CA GLU A 328 -6.65 20.72 25.70
C GLU A 328 -5.22 20.54 25.17
N ALA A 329 -4.84 19.33 24.74
CA ALA A 329 -3.54 19.09 24.10
C ALA A 329 -3.47 19.61 22.64
N LEU A 330 -4.62 19.67 21.95
CA LEU A 330 -4.77 20.23 20.61
C LEU A 330 -4.87 21.77 20.65
N ASP A 331 -5.51 22.33 21.67
CA ASP A 331 -5.60 23.78 21.93
C ASP A 331 -4.24 24.41 22.30
N CYS A 332 -3.23 23.60 22.63
CA CYS A 332 -1.86 24.04 22.83
C CYS A 332 -1.08 24.30 21.52
N ARG A 333 -1.74 24.60 20.38
CA ARG A 333 -1.05 25.33 19.29
C ARG A 333 -0.79 26.75 19.80
N PRO A 334 0.47 27.15 20.08
CA PRO A 334 0.73 28.57 20.30
C PRO A 334 0.36 29.27 19.00
N PRO A 335 -0.52 30.29 19.02
CA PRO A 335 -0.91 31.00 17.82
C PRO A 335 0.35 31.56 17.16
N ILE A 336 0.77 30.95 16.05
CA ILE A 336 2.04 31.20 15.36
C ILE A 336 2.12 32.67 14.86
N LEU A 337 0.98 33.36 14.83
CA LEU A 337 0.85 34.73 14.32
C LEU A 337 0.10 35.71 15.23
N LYS A 338 -0.18 35.39 16.51
CA LYS A 338 -0.61 36.45 17.45
C LYS A 338 0.62 37.26 17.90
N ARG A 339 1.00 38.19 17.01
CA ARG A 339 1.68 39.47 17.26
C ARG A 339 2.96 39.37 18.11
N ALA A 340 4.11 39.54 17.44
CA ALA A 340 5.44 39.77 18.01
C ALA A 340 5.56 41.04 18.91
N GLY A 341 4.48 41.52 19.53
CA GLY A 341 4.42 42.76 20.29
C GLY A 341 4.61 42.61 21.80
N THR A 342 4.53 41.41 22.39
CA THR A 342 4.58 41.27 23.87
C THR A 342 5.21 39.94 24.28
N LEU A 343 6.54 39.82 24.16
CA LEU A 343 7.29 38.68 24.71
C LEU A 343 8.23 39.16 25.83
N LYS A 344 7.66 39.39 27.02
CA LYS A 344 8.35 39.42 28.32
C LYS A 344 7.49 38.66 29.35
N SER A 345 7.23 37.39 29.09
CA SER A 345 6.70 36.47 30.10
C SER A 345 7.73 35.38 30.34
N HIS A 346 8.62 35.63 31.30
CA HIS A 346 9.59 34.69 31.83
C HIS A 346 8.87 33.45 32.38
N ARG A 347 8.83 32.34 31.63
CA ARG A 347 8.64 31.00 32.23
C ARG A 347 10.00 30.47 32.65
N SER A 348 10.36 30.74 33.90
CA SER A 348 11.58 30.23 34.54
C SER A 348 11.32 28.79 34.98
N GLY A 349 11.85 27.79 34.25
CA GLY A 349 11.79 26.38 34.67
C GLY A 349 11.79 25.31 33.58
N GLU A 350 11.72 25.66 32.29
CA GLU A 350 11.83 24.65 31.21
C GLU A 350 13.31 24.24 31.02
N ASP A 351 13.59 22.93 31.08
CA ASP A 351 14.94 22.37 30.88
C ASP A 351 15.51 22.86 29.53
N PRO A 352 16.69 23.51 29.49
CA PRO A 352 17.27 24.07 28.27
C PRO A 352 17.40 23.06 27.11
N LYS A 353 17.51 21.76 27.40
CA LYS A 353 17.52 20.72 26.35
C LYS A 353 16.19 20.60 25.60
N THR A 354 15.08 20.81 26.29
CA THR A 354 13.74 20.74 25.69
C THR A 354 13.43 21.96 24.83
N ALA A 355 13.89 23.14 25.24
CA ALA A 355 13.75 24.39 24.50
C ALA A 355 14.46 24.32 23.12
N SER A 356 15.73 23.90 23.10
CA SER A 356 16.51 23.76 21.85
C SER A 356 15.86 22.76 20.87
N HIS A 357 15.34 21.64 21.36
CA HIS A 357 14.65 20.66 20.53
C HIS A 357 13.33 21.19 19.95
N ARG A 358 12.60 22.03 20.70
CA ARG A 358 11.36 22.68 20.23
C ARG A 358 11.65 23.70 19.13
N GLU A 359 12.70 24.51 19.27
CA GLU A 359 13.12 25.47 18.25
C GLU A 359 13.56 24.79 16.96
N ARG A 360 14.37 23.72 17.07
CA ARG A 360 14.81 22.95 15.92
C ARG A 360 13.63 22.30 15.17
N LYS A 361 12.63 21.78 15.89
CA LYS A 361 11.39 21.27 15.29
C LYS A 361 10.60 22.36 14.56
N ARG A 362 10.47 23.54 15.14
CA ARG A 362 9.81 24.69 14.48
C ARG A 362 10.54 25.10 13.21
N PHE A 363 11.87 25.15 13.25
CA PHE A 363 12.69 25.47 12.08
C PHE A 363 12.50 24.45 10.95
N TYR A 364 12.55 23.14 11.26
CA TYR A 364 12.30 22.11 10.25
C TYR A 364 10.88 22.17 9.67
N HIS A 365 9.88 22.44 10.51
CA HIS A 365 8.50 22.62 10.07
C HIS A 365 8.35 23.84 9.16
N LEU A 366 8.96 24.98 9.52
CA LEU A 366 8.87 26.21 8.76
C LEU A 366 9.56 26.10 7.38
N ILE A 367 10.74 25.48 7.33
CA ILE A 367 11.55 25.44 6.11
C ILE A 367 11.19 24.26 5.21
N PHE A 368 11.00 23.08 5.79
CA PHE A 368 10.79 21.87 5.01
C PHE A 368 9.32 21.43 4.97
N GLY A 369 8.44 22.02 5.80
CA GLY A 369 7.05 21.59 5.91
C GLY A 369 6.89 20.22 6.59
N TRP A 370 7.92 19.67 7.24
CA TRP A 370 7.85 18.32 7.78
C TRP A 370 7.00 18.28 9.06
N SER A 371 5.79 17.74 8.96
CA SER A 371 4.86 17.53 10.07
C SER A 371 4.68 16.03 10.35
N ASN A 372 4.07 15.70 11.50
CA ASN A 372 3.58 14.34 11.72
C ASN A 372 2.35 14.14 10.83
N ALA A 373 2.18 12.94 10.28
CA ALA A 373 1.01 12.63 9.47
C ALA A 373 -0.31 12.76 10.26
N TYR A 374 -0.24 12.57 11.58
CA TYR A 374 -1.39 12.63 12.49
C TYR A 374 -1.14 13.60 13.62
N GLU A 375 -2.17 14.36 13.97
CA GLU A 375 -2.15 15.38 15.03
C GLU A 375 -2.48 14.82 16.42
N THR A 376 -2.20 13.56 16.67
CA THR A 376 -2.54 12.90 17.93
C THR A 376 -1.31 12.62 18.78
N GLU A 377 -1.52 12.42 20.07
CA GLU A 377 -0.46 12.01 21.00
C GLU A 377 0.17 10.70 20.51
N PHE A 378 -0.68 9.75 20.12
CA PHE A 378 -0.29 8.49 19.52
C PHE A 378 0.27 8.69 18.12
N GLN A 379 1.28 7.90 17.76
CA GLN A 379 1.88 7.95 16.42
C GLN A 379 2.10 6.52 15.94
N PRO A 380 1.79 6.22 14.66
CA PRO A 380 2.05 4.91 14.11
C PRO A 380 3.55 4.75 13.84
N VAL A 381 4.00 3.51 13.95
CA VAL A 381 5.31 3.06 13.50
C VAL A 381 5.27 2.82 12.00
N SER A 382 6.37 3.18 11.33
CA SER A 382 6.57 2.86 9.92
C SER A 382 6.51 1.36 9.71
N LEU A 383 5.99 0.92 8.56
CA LEU A 383 5.84 -0.49 8.20
C LEU A 383 7.17 -1.28 8.34
N TRP A 384 8.33 -0.63 8.24
CA TRP A 384 9.68 -1.22 8.43
C TRP A 384 9.91 -1.81 9.83
N GLY A 385 9.29 -1.22 10.85
CA GLY A 385 9.52 -1.58 12.25
C GLY A 385 8.29 -2.11 12.95
N ARG A 386 7.22 -2.41 12.21
CA ARG A 386 5.94 -2.77 12.82
C ARG A 386 5.97 -4.11 13.54
N GLY A 387 6.49 -5.16 12.91
CA GLY A 387 6.64 -6.45 13.57
C GLY A 387 7.45 -6.36 14.87
N SER A 388 8.62 -5.70 14.84
CA SER A 388 9.44 -5.50 16.05
C SER A 388 8.73 -4.65 17.11
N ASN A 389 8.04 -3.57 16.72
CA ASN A 389 7.26 -2.77 17.67
C ASN A 389 6.13 -3.59 18.29
N LYS A 390 5.43 -4.41 17.51
CA LYS A 390 4.36 -5.26 18.02
C LYS A 390 4.89 -6.34 18.96
N MET A 391 6.08 -6.87 18.70
CA MET A 391 6.75 -7.77 19.65
C MET A 391 7.04 -7.06 20.98
N GLN A 392 7.48 -5.81 20.97
CA GLN A 392 7.63 -5.03 22.21
C GLN A 392 6.29 -4.85 22.94
N TRP A 393 5.19 -4.63 22.21
CA TRP A 393 3.86 -4.60 22.83
C TRP A 393 3.52 -5.94 23.49
N VAL A 394 3.80 -7.05 22.79
CA VAL A 394 3.59 -8.42 23.30
C VAL A 394 4.42 -8.66 24.56
N GLU A 395 5.69 -8.24 24.58
CA GLU A 395 6.59 -8.37 25.73
C GLU A 395 6.11 -7.60 26.97
N GLU A 396 5.39 -6.49 26.77
CA GLU A 396 4.83 -5.71 27.87
C GLU A 396 3.57 -6.34 28.49
N THR A 397 2.92 -7.29 27.81
CA THR A 397 1.68 -7.92 28.28
C THR A 397 1.87 -8.82 29.49
N GLN A 398 0.82 -8.96 30.30
CA GLN A 398 0.79 -9.88 31.44
C GLN A 398 0.99 -11.34 31.00
N ALA A 399 0.43 -11.73 29.84
CA ALA A 399 0.60 -13.07 29.29
C ALA A 399 2.07 -13.44 29.04
N TYR A 400 2.86 -12.49 28.53
CA TYR A 400 4.28 -12.72 28.24
C TYR A 400 5.14 -12.76 29.49
N LYS A 401 4.79 -11.95 30.49
CA LYS A 401 5.45 -11.89 31.80
C LYS A 401 5.04 -13.02 32.74
N SER A 402 4.02 -13.81 32.38
CA SER A 402 3.54 -14.93 33.19
C SER A 402 4.65 -15.96 33.46
N PRO A 403 4.78 -16.47 34.69
CA PRO A 403 5.82 -17.44 35.06
C PRO A 403 5.72 -18.76 34.28
N ASP A 404 4.54 -19.09 33.73
CA ASP A 404 4.30 -20.33 32.98
C ASP A 404 5.11 -20.42 31.68
N GLY A 405 5.54 -19.29 31.11
CA GLY A 405 6.32 -19.24 29.87
C GLY A 405 5.61 -19.72 28.59
N LYS A 406 4.45 -20.39 28.69
CA LYS A 406 3.71 -20.98 27.55
C LYS A 406 3.45 -19.99 26.42
N PHE A 407 3.00 -18.78 26.76
CA PHE A 407 2.73 -17.73 25.77
C PHE A 407 4.02 -17.21 25.12
N LYS A 408 5.08 -17.03 25.92
CA LYS A 408 6.40 -16.62 25.43
C LYS A 408 6.96 -17.63 24.45
N ASP A 409 6.91 -18.92 24.78
CA ASP A 409 7.36 -20.02 23.90
C ASP A 409 6.56 -20.05 22.60
N LEU A 410 5.24 -19.83 22.66
CA LEU A 410 4.40 -19.72 21.47
C LEU A 410 4.80 -18.55 20.57
N MET A 411 5.25 -17.43 21.14
CA MET A 411 5.67 -16.24 20.40
C MET A 411 7.06 -16.36 19.80
N THR A 412 7.95 -17.17 20.37
CA THR A 412 9.28 -17.40 19.80
C THR A 412 9.20 -17.98 18.38
N ILE A 413 9.98 -17.42 17.46
CA ILE A 413 10.06 -17.90 16.08
C ILE A 413 11.37 -18.67 15.93
N THR A 414 11.27 -19.95 15.60
CA THR A 414 12.46 -20.77 15.32
C THR A 414 13.20 -20.22 14.09
N PRO A 415 14.52 -20.42 13.96
CA PRO A 415 15.27 -19.96 12.78
C PRO A 415 14.68 -20.45 11.44
N LEU A 416 14.22 -21.70 11.39
CA LEU A 416 13.48 -22.23 10.23
C LEU A 416 12.13 -21.54 10.02
N GLY A 417 11.45 -21.17 11.11
CA GLY A 417 10.25 -20.35 11.08
C GLY A 417 10.49 -18.98 10.40
N TRP A 418 11.60 -18.31 10.72
CA TRP A 418 11.98 -17.06 10.06
C TRP A 418 12.19 -17.23 8.55
N VAL A 419 12.83 -18.34 8.14
CA VAL A 419 13.06 -18.65 6.72
C VAL A 419 11.74 -18.93 6.00
N PHE A 420 10.93 -19.87 6.49
CA PHE A 420 9.74 -20.34 5.76
C PHE A 420 8.51 -19.45 5.89
N LYS A 421 8.33 -18.78 7.03
CA LYS A 421 7.12 -17.99 7.30
C LYS A 421 7.28 -16.52 6.94
N ILE A 422 8.52 -15.99 6.98
CA ILE A 422 8.78 -14.56 6.75
C ILE A 422 9.63 -14.35 5.49
N LEU A 423 10.86 -14.88 5.45
CA LEU A 423 11.81 -14.60 4.38
C LEU A 423 11.34 -15.12 3.02
N LEU A 424 10.94 -16.38 2.93
CA LEU A 424 10.54 -16.99 1.66
C LEU A 424 9.30 -16.30 1.06
N PRO A 425 8.20 -16.05 1.80
CA PRO A 425 7.09 -15.26 1.28
C PRO A 425 7.50 -13.83 0.91
N ALA A 426 8.35 -13.18 1.71
CA ALA A 426 8.85 -11.84 1.38
C ALA A 426 9.64 -11.82 0.06
N LEU A 427 10.54 -12.79 -0.14
CA LEU A 427 11.31 -12.96 -1.36
C LEU A 427 10.40 -13.23 -2.57
N THR A 428 9.36 -14.06 -2.41
CA THR A 428 8.36 -14.31 -3.45
C THR A 428 7.67 -13.01 -3.89
N PHE A 429 7.26 -12.16 -2.94
CA PHE A 429 6.60 -10.89 -3.26
C PHE A 429 7.52 -9.85 -3.91
N ILE A 430 8.81 -9.83 -3.53
CA ILE A 430 9.75 -8.79 -3.95
C ILE A 430 10.58 -9.16 -5.18
N VAL A 431 10.93 -10.44 -5.36
CA VAL A 431 11.86 -10.90 -6.42
C VAL A 431 11.12 -11.29 -7.69
N LEU A 432 9.99 -11.98 -7.56
CA LEU A 432 9.25 -12.47 -8.74
C LEU A 432 8.87 -11.35 -9.71
N PRO A 433 8.35 -10.17 -9.26
CA PRO A 433 8.04 -9.09 -10.19
C PRO A 433 9.25 -8.56 -10.97
N PRO A 434 10.33 -8.04 -10.35
CA PRO A 434 11.46 -7.50 -11.11
C PRO A 434 12.24 -8.56 -11.87
N ALA A 435 12.30 -9.82 -11.39
CA ALA A 435 12.89 -10.91 -12.18
C ALA A 435 12.09 -11.18 -13.45
N SER A 436 10.75 -11.18 -13.35
CA SER A 436 9.86 -11.32 -14.51
C SER A 436 9.99 -10.15 -15.48
N GLY A 437 10.06 -8.92 -14.96
CA GLY A 437 10.35 -7.73 -15.77
C GLY A 437 11.72 -7.79 -16.45
N ALA A 438 12.73 -8.31 -15.76
CA ALA A 438 14.07 -8.54 -16.32
C ALA A 438 14.04 -9.57 -17.45
N VAL A 439 13.27 -10.66 -17.30
CA VAL A 439 13.08 -11.67 -18.35
C VAL A 439 12.39 -11.06 -19.57
N VAL A 440 11.32 -10.29 -19.39
CA VAL A 440 10.65 -9.58 -20.50
C VAL A 440 11.63 -8.66 -21.23
N ALA A 441 12.39 -7.85 -20.48
CA ALA A 441 13.39 -6.97 -21.06
C ALA A 441 14.58 -7.73 -21.70
N TYR A 442 14.91 -8.93 -21.23
CA TYR A 442 15.98 -9.76 -21.78
C TYR A 442 15.59 -10.42 -23.11
N VAL A 443 14.34 -10.88 -23.23
CA VAL A 443 13.84 -11.49 -24.46
C VAL A 443 13.36 -10.44 -25.47
N THR A 444 13.24 -9.18 -25.06
CA THR A 444 12.95 -8.08 -26.00
C THR A 444 14.20 -7.79 -26.84
N PRO A 445 14.11 -7.75 -28.18
CA PRO A 445 15.25 -7.41 -29.02
C PRO A 445 15.92 -6.10 -28.61
N PRO A 446 17.26 -6.05 -28.62
CA PRO A 446 18.19 -7.14 -28.87
C PRO A 446 18.20 -8.15 -27.71
N ILE A 447 18.04 -9.43 -28.04
CA ILE A 447 17.93 -10.51 -27.05
C ILE A 447 19.25 -10.58 -26.26
N GLY A 448 19.15 -10.42 -24.95
CA GLY A 448 20.31 -10.44 -24.06
C GLY A 448 20.20 -9.50 -22.86
N MET A 449 21.30 -9.43 -22.11
CA MET A 449 21.40 -8.51 -20.98
C MET A 449 21.79 -7.12 -21.48
N GLY A 450 20.81 -6.27 -21.79
CA GLY A 450 21.01 -4.86 -22.14
C GLY A 450 20.81 -3.92 -20.94
N CYS A 451 20.77 -2.61 -21.18
CA CYS A 451 20.56 -1.62 -20.11
C CYS A 451 19.23 -1.82 -19.36
N ARG A 452 18.16 -2.17 -20.08
CA ARG A 452 16.81 -2.34 -19.53
C ARG A 452 16.73 -3.53 -18.58
N SER A 453 17.12 -4.72 -19.05
CA SER A 453 17.12 -5.94 -18.23
C SER A 453 18.10 -5.84 -17.06
N LEU A 454 19.27 -5.22 -17.26
CA LEU A 454 20.23 -4.98 -16.19
C LEU A 454 19.64 -4.12 -15.07
N SER A 455 18.85 -3.10 -15.38
CA SER A 455 18.20 -2.26 -14.36
C SER A 455 17.28 -3.10 -13.47
N CYS A 456 16.39 -3.89 -14.07
CA CYS A 456 15.48 -4.77 -13.34
C CYS A 456 16.25 -5.82 -12.50
N THR A 457 17.32 -6.40 -13.06
CA THR A 457 18.18 -7.36 -12.35
C THR A 457 18.89 -6.72 -11.15
N VAL A 458 19.48 -5.54 -11.32
CA VAL A 458 20.15 -4.81 -10.23
C VAL A 458 19.16 -4.48 -9.11
N TYR A 459 17.94 -4.04 -9.46
CA TYR A 459 16.89 -3.81 -8.48
C TYR A 459 16.52 -5.10 -7.73
N ALA A 460 16.27 -6.21 -8.44
CA ALA A 460 15.97 -7.50 -7.83
C ALA A 460 17.08 -7.95 -6.86
N CYS A 461 18.35 -7.89 -7.28
CA CYS A 461 19.49 -8.25 -6.44
C CYS A 461 19.61 -7.37 -5.18
N CYS A 462 19.45 -6.04 -5.34
CA CYS A 462 19.48 -5.12 -4.20
C CYS A 462 18.35 -5.42 -3.21
N GLN A 463 17.13 -5.67 -3.72
CA GLN A 463 15.98 -5.99 -2.87
C GLN A 463 16.10 -7.35 -2.18
N VAL A 464 16.70 -8.37 -2.81
CA VAL A 464 17.03 -9.65 -2.14
C VAL A 464 17.88 -9.38 -0.90
N ILE A 465 18.95 -8.62 -1.05
CA ILE A 465 19.88 -8.33 0.04
C ILE A 465 19.20 -7.50 1.11
N VAL A 466 18.46 -6.44 0.75
CA VAL A 466 17.67 -5.63 1.70
C VAL A 466 16.70 -6.51 2.49
N THR A 467 15.99 -7.43 1.83
CA THR A 467 15.01 -8.33 2.47
C THR A 467 15.68 -9.30 3.45
N ILE A 468 16.83 -9.85 3.08
CA ILE A 468 17.63 -10.72 3.96
C ILE A 468 18.11 -9.92 5.19
N LEU A 469 18.70 -8.74 4.99
CA LEU A 469 19.16 -7.87 6.07
C LEU A 469 18.00 -7.46 6.99
N ALA A 470 16.82 -7.17 6.44
CA ALA A 470 15.61 -6.86 7.20
C ALA A 470 15.18 -8.03 8.08
N THR A 471 15.17 -9.24 7.53
CA THR A 471 14.76 -10.45 8.25
C THR A 471 15.73 -10.76 9.37
N ILE A 472 17.05 -10.68 9.11
CA ILE A 472 18.07 -10.84 10.15
C ILE A 472 17.88 -9.80 11.25
N ARG A 473 17.63 -8.54 10.89
CA ARG A 473 17.36 -7.48 11.87
C ARG A 473 16.14 -7.81 12.73
N CYS A 474 15.00 -8.17 12.14
CA CYS A 474 13.81 -8.53 12.91
C CYS A 474 14.04 -9.74 13.82
N ALA A 475 14.77 -10.75 13.34
CA ALA A 475 15.08 -11.93 14.15
C ALA A 475 16.09 -11.65 15.28
N VAL A 476 17.00 -10.71 15.07
CA VAL A 476 17.91 -10.19 16.10
C VAL A 476 17.15 -9.39 17.16
N ASP A 477 16.21 -8.54 16.73
CA ASP A 477 15.36 -7.75 17.62
C ASP A 477 14.47 -8.65 18.49
N ASP A 478 14.00 -9.79 17.95
CA ASP A 478 13.25 -10.86 18.64
C ASP A 478 14.09 -11.64 19.68
N GLY A 479 15.39 -11.35 19.81
CA GLY A 479 16.28 -12.00 20.76
C GLY A 479 16.74 -13.40 20.34
N SER A 480 16.47 -13.84 19.10
CA SER A 480 16.85 -15.17 18.60
C SER A 480 18.36 -15.35 18.40
N TYR A 481 19.14 -14.26 18.36
CA TYR A 481 20.56 -14.28 18.02
C TYR A 481 21.48 -13.67 19.10
N GLY A 482 22.74 -14.11 19.12
CA GLY A 482 23.74 -13.70 20.10
C GLY A 482 24.13 -12.22 20.06
N ARG A 483 24.79 -11.76 21.15
CA ARG A 483 25.18 -10.36 21.41
C ARG A 483 25.96 -9.70 20.27
N VAL A 484 26.81 -10.46 19.57
CA VAL A 484 27.63 -9.96 18.45
C VAL A 484 26.75 -9.55 17.26
N LEU A 485 25.79 -10.39 16.87
CA LEU A 485 24.89 -10.11 15.76
C LEU A 485 23.98 -8.92 16.08
N LYS A 486 23.55 -8.82 17.34
CA LYS A 486 22.81 -7.65 17.85
C LYS A 486 23.55 -6.34 17.63
N HIS A 487 24.85 -6.28 17.94
CA HIS A 487 25.62 -5.06 17.72
C HIS A 487 25.77 -4.72 16.22
N LEU A 488 25.88 -5.71 15.35
CA LEU A 488 26.06 -5.48 13.91
C LEU A 488 24.77 -4.99 13.23
N PHE A 489 23.61 -5.56 13.61
CA PHE A 489 22.32 -5.34 12.95
C PHE A 489 21.42 -4.30 13.62
N THR A 490 21.88 -3.65 14.70
CA THR A 490 21.15 -2.55 15.36
C THR A 490 21.82 -1.19 15.13
N GLY A 491 21.00 -0.13 15.14
CA GLY A 491 21.47 1.25 15.08
C GLY A 491 22.05 1.68 13.72
N TRP A 492 23.08 2.53 13.75
CA TRP A 492 23.63 3.17 12.54
C TRP A 492 24.37 2.19 11.62
N ARG A 493 24.92 1.09 12.13
CA ARG A 493 25.66 0.10 11.33
C ARG A 493 24.77 -0.60 10.32
N PHE A 494 23.56 -1.02 10.74
CA PHE A 494 22.55 -1.56 9.84
C PHE A 494 22.18 -0.57 8.73
N VAL A 495 22.00 0.70 9.10
CA VAL A 495 21.67 1.77 8.15
C VAL A 495 22.81 1.96 7.15
N ALA A 496 24.06 2.00 7.61
CA ALA A 496 25.23 2.12 6.75
C ALA A 496 25.34 0.94 5.78
N LEU A 497 25.23 -0.31 6.28
CA LEU A 497 25.29 -1.51 5.46
C LEU A 497 24.15 -1.58 4.43
N SER A 498 22.92 -1.26 4.83
CA SER A 498 21.75 -1.30 3.95
C SER A 498 21.71 -0.13 2.96
N SER A 499 22.35 1.01 3.28
CA SER A 499 22.29 2.22 2.46
C SER A 499 22.85 2.05 1.05
N LEU A 500 23.87 1.20 0.87
CA LEU A 500 24.42 0.88 -0.44
C LEU A 500 23.37 0.20 -1.33
N PHE A 501 22.64 -0.77 -0.76
CA PHE A 501 21.60 -1.50 -1.48
C PHE A 501 20.34 -0.65 -1.67
N TRP A 502 19.99 0.22 -0.72
CA TRP A 502 18.94 1.21 -0.91
C TRP A 502 19.25 2.18 -2.05
N PHE A 503 20.50 2.64 -2.15
CA PHE A 503 20.94 3.48 -3.24
C PHE A 503 20.92 2.73 -4.58
N GLY A 504 21.38 1.48 -4.60
CA GLY A 504 21.27 0.61 -5.78
C GLY A 504 19.82 0.43 -6.23
N SER A 505 18.91 0.11 -5.31
CA SER A 505 17.47 0.02 -5.58
C SER A 505 16.88 1.33 -6.09
N PHE A 506 17.28 2.47 -5.52
CA PHE A 506 16.83 3.80 -5.96
C PHE A 506 17.25 4.06 -7.42
N MET A 507 18.53 3.86 -7.73
CA MET A 507 19.07 4.10 -9.06
C MET A 507 18.44 3.15 -10.10
N ALA A 508 18.23 1.89 -9.75
CA ALA A 508 17.67 0.90 -10.65
C ALA A 508 16.17 1.11 -10.90
N ALA A 509 15.34 1.29 -9.86
CA ALA A 509 13.90 1.45 -10.04
C ALA A 509 13.52 2.84 -10.56
N ILE A 510 13.94 3.90 -9.87
CA ILE A 510 13.54 5.27 -10.20
C ILE A 510 14.37 5.81 -11.35
N GLY A 511 15.69 5.60 -11.29
CA GLY A 511 16.59 5.97 -12.38
C GLY A 511 16.27 5.18 -13.64
N GLY A 512 16.03 3.87 -13.53
CA GLY A 512 15.66 3.04 -14.68
C GLY A 512 14.33 3.42 -15.31
N MET A 513 13.29 3.64 -14.51
CA MET A 513 12.01 4.12 -15.02
C MET A 513 12.14 5.49 -15.69
N THR A 514 12.86 6.44 -15.06
CA THR A 514 13.09 7.77 -15.63
C THR A 514 13.85 7.69 -16.96
N MET A 515 14.90 6.86 -17.01
CA MET A 515 15.67 6.60 -18.22
C MET A 515 14.81 5.97 -19.32
N GLN A 516 13.92 5.05 -18.98
CA GLN A 516 12.98 4.47 -19.93
C GLN A 516 11.97 5.51 -20.45
N THR A 517 11.30 6.25 -19.58
CA THR A 517 10.28 7.24 -19.98
C THR A 517 10.87 8.36 -20.82
N ILE A 518 12.09 8.81 -20.52
CA ILE A 518 12.79 9.82 -21.31
C ILE A 518 13.30 9.25 -22.64
N GLY A 519 13.53 7.94 -22.75
CA GLY A 519 14.11 7.29 -23.93
C GLY A 519 15.64 7.12 -23.87
N VAL A 520 16.27 7.34 -22.71
CA VAL A 520 17.73 7.19 -22.50
C VAL A 520 18.24 5.81 -22.90
N TYR A 521 17.44 4.76 -22.73
CA TYR A 521 17.80 3.40 -23.12
C TYR A 521 17.81 3.14 -24.63
N ARG A 522 17.31 4.07 -25.46
CA ARG A 522 17.37 3.97 -26.91
C ARG A 522 18.65 4.64 -27.41
N ASN A 523 19.76 3.90 -27.31
CA ASN A 523 21.07 4.33 -27.79
C ASN A 523 21.92 3.11 -28.19
N CYS A 524 22.98 3.35 -28.98
CA CYS A 524 23.86 2.29 -29.49
C CYS A 524 24.51 1.43 -28.39
N VAL A 525 24.81 1.99 -27.22
CA VAL A 525 25.42 1.26 -26.10
C VAL A 525 24.42 0.29 -25.47
N CYS A 526 23.18 0.73 -25.28
CA CYS A 526 22.12 -0.07 -24.69
C CYS A 526 21.57 -1.14 -25.63
N TYR A 527 21.77 -0.98 -26.94
CA TYR A 527 21.54 -2.03 -27.93
C TYR A 527 22.66 -3.07 -28.02
N ALA A 528 23.84 -2.79 -27.45
CA ALA A 528 24.88 -3.80 -27.31
C ALA A 528 24.64 -4.65 -26.06
N VAL A 529 24.87 -5.97 -26.16
CA VAL A 529 24.79 -6.90 -25.03
C VAL A 529 25.89 -6.57 -24.00
N SER A 530 25.58 -6.62 -22.71
CA SER A 530 26.46 -6.23 -21.61
C SER A 530 27.79 -6.97 -21.57
N SER A 531 27.84 -8.21 -22.07
CA SER A 531 29.07 -9.00 -22.21
C SER A 531 30.12 -8.29 -23.07
N SER A 532 29.70 -7.43 -23.99
CA SER A 532 30.57 -6.67 -24.89
C SER A 532 30.99 -5.32 -24.32
N TRP A 533 30.40 -4.82 -23.22
CA TRP A 533 30.61 -3.44 -22.76
C TRP A 533 32.04 -3.15 -22.31
N TRP A 534 32.70 -4.09 -21.65
CA TRP A 534 34.08 -3.91 -21.15
C TRP A 534 35.09 -3.65 -22.26
N ASN A 535 34.87 -4.19 -23.47
CA ASN A 535 35.74 -4.05 -24.63
C ASN A 535 34.95 -3.66 -25.89
N ILE A 536 33.92 -2.81 -25.74
CA ILE A 536 32.94 -2.54 -26.80
C ILE A 536 33.57 -1.99 -28.09
N LYS A 537 34.64 -1.20 -27.95
CA LYS A 537 35.39 -0.65 -29.10
C LYS A 537 36.21 -1.71 -29.86
N HIS A 538 36.70 -2.73 -29.16
CA HIS A 538 37.52 -3.79 -29.76
C HIS A 538 36.66 -4.92 -30.32
N ILE A 539 35.63 -5.34 -29.57
CA ILE A 539 34.69 -6.39 -30.01
C ILE A 539 33.82 -5.89 -31.16
N ASN A 540 33.46 -4.61 -31.12
CA ASN A 540 32.65 -3.94 -32.14
C ASN A 540 31.33 -4.70 -32.43
N PRO A 541 30.46 -4.89 -31.41
CA PRO A 541 29.28 -5.74 -31.55
C PRO A 541 28.33 -5.21 -32.63
N MET A 542 27.56 -6.13 -33.21
CA MET A 542 26.54 -5.81 -34.22
C MET A 542 25.28 -5.26 -33.55
N ILE A 543 24.71 -4.20 -34.11
CA ILE A 543 23.48 -3.55 -33.66
C ILE A 543 22.44 -3.68 -34.76
N ASN A 544 21.29 -4.23 -34.43
CA ASN A 544 20.16 -4.30 -35.36
C ASN A 544 19.42 -2.94 -35.38
N LEU A 545 19.30 -2.33 -36.56
CA LEU A 545 18.56 -1.08 -36.78
C LEU A 545 17.16 -1.30 -37.37
N ALA A 546 16.83 -2.54 -37.77
CA ALA A 546 15.53 -2.86 -38.33
C ALA A 546 14.44 -2.88 -37.24
N THR A 547 13.27 -2.34 -37.57
CA THR A 547 12.04 -2.44 -36.77
C THR A 547 11.12 -3.51 -37.36
N ASP A 548 10.17 -4.04 -36.58
CA ASP A 548 9.24 -5.09 -37.04
C ASP A 548 9.94 -6.36 -37.58
N THR A 549 11.00 -6.79 -36.88
CA THR A 549 11.73 -8.02 -37.24
C THR A 549 11.00 -9.28 -36.80
N GLN A 550 11.30 -10.40 -37.46
CA GLN A 550 10.74 -11.71 -37.07
C GLN A 550 11.07 -12.05 -35.60
N ALA A 551 12.27 -11.71 -35.13
CA ALA A 551 12.66 -11.92 -33.74
C ALA A 551 11.77 -11.14 -32.75
N ALA A 552 11.37 -9.90 -33.09
CA ALA A 552 10.43 -9.13 -32.27
C ALA A 552 9.05 -9.80 -32.24
N ARG A 553 8.52 -10.19 -33.41
CA ARG A 553 7.23 -10.89 -33.53
C ARG A 553 7.23 -12.22 -32.76
N ASP A 554 8.29 -13.01 -32.83
CA ASP A 554 8.43 -14.28 -32.09
C ASP A 554 8.54 -14.06 -30.57
N SER A 555 9.20 -12.97 -30.15
CA SER A 555 9.36 -12.62 -28.74
C SER A 555 8.05 -12.21 -28.07
N SER A 556 7.09 -11.71 -28.85
CA SER A 556 5.77 -11.30 -28.35
C SER A 556 5.01 -12.38 -27.59
N VAL A 557 5.21 -13.65 -27.96
CA VAL A 557 4.61 -14.79 -27.26
C VAL A 557 5.07 -14.83 -25.80
N TYR A 558 6.36 -14.60 -25.56
CA TYR A 558 6.91 -14.55 -24.21
C TYR A 558 6.44 -13.31 -23.44
N TRP A 559 6.34 -12.15 -24.09
CA TRP A 559 5.82 -10.94 -23.45
C TRP A 559 4.37 -11.13 -22.98
N ILE A 560 3.52 -11.67 -23.85
CA ILE A 560 2.11 -11.97 -23.55
C ILE A 560 2.02 -13.00 -22.42
N TRP A 561 2.84 -14.04 -22.45
CA TRP A 561 2.84 -15.08 -21.41
C TRP A 561 3.27 -14.51 -20.06
N MET A 562 4.38 -13.77 -20.01
CA MET A 562 4.86 -13.14 -18.77
C MET A 562 3.88 -12.11 -18.22
N GLY A 563 3.28 -11.28 -19.07
CA GLY A 563 2.23 -10.34 -18.66
C GLY A 563 1.00 -11.06 -18.09
N SER A 564 0.59 -12.18 -18.71
CA SER A 564 -0.54 -12.99 -18.23
C SER A 564 -0.23 -13.64 -16.88
N VAL A 565 0.96 -14.20 -16.71
CA VAL A 565 1.41 -14.79 -15.43
C VAL A 565 1.47 -13.73 -14.33
N ALA A 566 2.01 -12.54 -14.61
CA ALA A 566 2.06 -11.44 -13.64
C ALA A 566 0.65 -10.98 -13.23
N THR A 567 -0.28 -10.89 -14.20
CA THR A 567 -1.70 -10.55 -13.95
C THR A 567 -2.37 -11.58 -13.03
N MET A 568 -2.20 -12.87 -13.32
CA MET A 568 -2.74 -13.96 -12.50
C MET A 568 -2.13 -13.97 -11.10
N PHE A 569 -0.81 -13.73 -10.99
CA PHE A 569 -0.12 -13.65 -9.70
C PHE A 569 -0.63 -12.48 -8.85
N MET A 570 -0.85 -11.30 -9.43
CA MET A 570 -1.43 -10.15 -8.75
C MET A 570 -2.86 -10.43 -8.27
N ALA A 571 -3.70 -11.01 -9.12
CA ALA A 571 -5.08 -11.37 -8.76
C ALA A 571 -5.10 -12.40 -7.62
N TRP A 572 -4.26 -13.43 -7.72
CA TRP A 572 -4.12 -14.46 -6.70
C TRP A 572 -3.66 -13.90 -5.35
N THR A 573 -2.58 -13.13 -5.33
CA THR A 573 -2.03 -12.55 -4.09
C THR A 573 -3.00 -11.57 -3.43
N THR A 574 -3.73 -10.79 -4.22
CA THR A 574 -4.80 -9.90 -3.74
C THR A 574 -5.94 -10.70 -3.12
N TYR A 575 -6.36 -11.79 -3.75
CA TYR A 575 -7.39 -12.68 -3.21
C TYR A 575 -6.95 -13.34 -1.90
N VAL A 576 -5.73 -13.86 -1.83
CA VAL A 576 -5.16 -14.45 -0.60
C VAL A 576 -5.10 -13.40 0.52
N GLY A 577 -4.69 -12.17 0.21
CA GLY A 577 -4.66 -11.08 1.18
C GLY A 577 -6.05 -10.72 1.72
N TRP A 578 -7.04 -10.61 0.83
CA TRP A 578 -8.44 -10.41 1.21
C TRP A 578 -8.97 -11.54 2.10
N TRP A 579 -8.74 -12.79 1.69
CA TRP A 579 -9.17 -13.98 2.44
C TRP A 579 -8.53 -14.03 3.83
N TYR A 580 -7.22 -13.78 3.91
CA TYR A 580 -6.49 -13.73 5.17
C TYR A 580 -7.04 -12.64 6.10
N GLN A 581 -7.23 -11.41 5.59
CA GLN A 581 -7.77 -10.31 6.40
C GLN A 581 -9.17 -10.65 6.93
N LYS A 582 -10.04 -11.22 6.07
CA LYS A 582 -11.39 -11.63 6.46
C LYS A 582 -11.37 -12.73 7.52
N LEU A 583 -10.49 -13.73 7.37
CA LEU A 583 -10.32 -14.83 8.32
C LEU A 583 -9.89 -14.30 9.69
N ILE A 584 -8.86 -13.45 9.75
CA ILE A 584 -8.32 -12.98 11.02
C ILE A 584 -9.28 -11.98 11.70
N ARG A 585 -9.98 -11.12 10.95
CA ARG A 585 -11.04 -10.24 11.48
C ARG A 585 -12.20 -11.03 12.08
N ARG A 586 -12.61 -12.11 11.43
CA ARG A 586 -13.67 -13.00 11.96
C ARG A 586 -13.22 -13.63 13.27
N ARG A 587 -12.02 -14.24 13.31
CA ARG A 587 -11.48 -14.84 14.53
C ARG A 587 -11.31 -13.84 15.67
N PHE A 588 -10.90 -12.61 15.37
CA PHE A 588 -10.85 -11.53 16.36
C PHE A 588 -12.25 -11.20 16.89
N THR A 589 -13.24 -11.08 16.01
CA THR A 589 -14.63 -10.78 16.39
C THR A 589 -15.23 -11.89 17.25
N ASP A 590 -14.97 -13.15 16.89
CA ASP A 590 -15.43 -14.32 17.63
C ASP A 590 -14.79 -14.33 19.03
N ALA A 591 -13.47 -14.10 19.13
CA ALA A 591 -12.75 -13.98 20.41
C ALA A 591 -13.26 -12.82 21.29
N VAL A 592 -13.68 -11.70 20.67
CA VAL A 592 -14.32 -10.60 21.40
C VAL A 592 -15.69 -11.03 21.91
N LYS A 593 -16.51 -11.74 21.13
CA LYS A 593 -17.86 -12.18 21.55
C LYS A 593 -17.80 -13.17 22.70
N GLU A 594 -16.96 -14.20 22.57
CA GLU A 594 -16.75 -15.24 23.59
C GLU A 594 -16.35 -14.65 24.95
N MET A 595 -15.61 -13.54 24.97
CA MET A 595 -15.22 -12.85 26.21
C MET A 595 -16.41 -12.23 26.98
N PHE A 596 -17.53 -11.95 26.32
CA PHE A 596 -18.64 -11.18 26.88
C PHE A 596 -19.98 -11.90 26.87
N GLU A 597 -20.08 -13.09 26.27
CA GLU A 597 -21.27 -13.91 26.37
C GLU A 597 -21.34 -14.53 27.78
N PRO A 598 -22.45 -14.35 28.52
CA PRO A 598 -22.62 -15.03 29.80
C PRO A 598 -22.70 -16.53 29.53
N GLU A 599 -22.01 -17.34 30.35
CA GLU A 599 -22.21 -18.79 30.29
C GLU A 599 -23.72 -19.07 30.36
N PRO A 600 -24.27 -19.89 29.46
CA PRO A 600 -25.63 -20.37 29.63
C PRO A 600 -25.67 -21.01 31.03
N ILE A 601 -26.64 -20.62 31.84
CA ILE A 601 -26.84 -21.18 33.18
C ILE A 601 -27.16 -22.66 32.98
N GLU A 602 -26.13 -23.52 32.95
CA GLU A 602 -26.23 -24.98 32.99
C GLU A 602 -26.81 -25.33 34.36
N GLY A 603 -28.13 -25.35 34.42
CA GLY A 603 -28.87 -25.49 35.68
C GLY A 603 -30.35 -25.13 35.57
N VAL A 604 -30.76 -24.38 34.54
CA VAL A 604 -32.20 -24.30 34.20
C VAL A 604 -32.55 -25.52 33.35
N GLU A 605 -32.61 -26.68 33.99
CA GLU A 605 -33.26 -27.87 33.44
C GLU A 605 -34.74 -27.51 33.29
N LEU A 606 -35.12 -27.02 32.09
CA LEU A 606 -36.51 -26.79 31.72
C LEU A 606 -37.19 -28.16 31.67
N ARG A 607 -37.61 -28.66 32.84
CA ARG A 607 -38.46 -29.83 33.00
C ARG A 607 -39.77 -29.49 32.30
N ARG A 608 -39.86 -29.90 31.03
CA ARG A 608 -41.11 -29.91 30.29
C ARG A 608 -42.00 -30.92 31.00
N MET A 609 -42.87 -30.43 31.89
CA MET A 609 -43.88 -31.28 32.50
C MET A 609 -44.88 -31.66 31.40
N ASP A 610 -44.75 -32.86 30.86
CA ASP A 610 -45.73 -33.47 29.98
C ASP A 610 -46.97 -33.80 30.82
N GLY A 611 -47.89 -32.84 30.96
CA GLY A 611 -49.05 -33.02 31.81
C GLY A 611 -50.15 -31.98 31.61
N GLY A 612 -51.02 -32.20 30.61
CA GLY A 612 -52.39 -31.70 30.63
C GLY A 612 -52.60 -30.26 30.20
N ALA A 613 -53.76 -30.01 29.57
CA ALA A 613 -54.14 -28.72 29.02
C ALA A 613 -54.26 -27.65 30.12
N GLY A 614 -53.29 -26.75 30.18
CA GLY A 614 -53.25 -25.60 31.07
C GLY A 614 -51.89 -24.92 30.98
N ASP A 615 -51.78 -23.89 30.14
CA ASP A 615 -50.54 -23.16 29.88
C ASP A 615 -50.05 -22.38 31.13
N THR A 616 -49.31 -23.05 32.01
CA THR A 616 -48.48 -22.40 33.04
C THR A 616 -47.14 -23.12 33.14
N VAL A 617 -46.07 -22.46 32.67
CA VAL A 617 -44.69 -22.91 32.85
C VAL A 617 -44.20 -22.41 34.20
N GLU A 618 -44.24 -23.25 35.23
CA GLU A 618 -43.56 -22.98 36.50
C GLU A 618 -42.06 -23.23 36.33
N ILE A 619 -41.25 -22.20 36.56
CA ILE A 619 -39.80 -22.31 36.64
C ILE A 619 -39.45 -22.62 38.10
N GLU A 620 -39.20 -23.88 38.40
CA GLU A 620 -38.82 -24.31 39.75
C GLU A 620 -37.29 -24.13 39.91
N PHE A 621 -36.87 -23.17 40.73
CA PHE A 621 -35.46 -23.01 41.10
C PHE A 621 -35.11 -24.06 42.16
N VAL A 622 -34.34 -25.08 41.78
CA VAL A 622 -33.81 -26.08 42.72
C VAL A 622 -32.70 -25.43 43.54
N GLY A 623 -33.08 -24.82 44.66
CA GLY A 623 -32.15 -24.41 45.71
C GLY A 623 -31.85 -25.60 46.63
N GLU A 624 -30.60 -26.04 46.69
CA GLU A 624 -30.13 -26.89 47.78
C GLU A 624 -30.12 -26.08 49.08
N GLY A 625 -31.18 -26.29 49.87
CA GLY A 625 -31.21 -26.23 51.34
C GLY A 625 -30.78 -24.93 52.03
N GLU A 626 -31.76 -24.14 52.49
CA GLU A 626 -32.04 -24.08 53.94
C GLU A 626 -33.42 -23.43 54.18
N ARG A 627 -34.09 -23.99 55.17
CA ARG A 627 -35.51 -23.85 55.45
C ARG A 627 -35.71 -22.67 56.40
N ASP A 628 -36.20 -21.52 55.94
CA ASP A 628 -37.04 -20.68 56.80
C ASP A 628 -38.03 -19.77 56.07
N LYS A 629 -39.13 -19.48 56.76
CA LYS A 629 -40.45 -19.08 56.27
C LYS A 629 -40.52 -17.67 55.65
N GLY A 630 -41.23 -17.57 54.53
CA GLY A 630 -41.76 -16.31 53.98
C GLY A 630 -42.21 -16.46 52.53
N ARG A 631 -43.46 -16.85 52.30
CA ARG A 631 -44.03 -17.06 50.97
C ARG A 631 -44.57 -15.74 50.42
N ASP A 632 -43.76 -15.02 49.63
CA ASP A 632 -44.23 -13.99 48.71
C ASP A 632 -44.10 -14.51 47.27
N SER A 633 -45.25 -14.79 46.64
CA SER A 633 -45.31 -15.17 45.22
C SER A 633 -45.16 -13.92 44.36
N MET A 634 -44.02 -13.79 43.66
CA MET A 634 -43.80 -12.73 42.67
C MET A 634 -44.04 -13.28 41.27
N THR A 635 -45.17 -12.92 40.67
CA THR A 635 -45.47 -13.17 39.25
C THR A 635 -44.73 -12.15 38.39
N VAL A 636 -43.75 -12.61 37.60
CA VAL A 636 -43.03 -11.78 36.63
C VAL A 636 -43.76 -11.87 35.27
N PRO A 637 -44.21 -10.76 34.67
CA PRO A 637 -44.85 -10.78 33.36
C PRO A 637 -43.82 -11.05 32.25
N LEU A 638 -44.20 -11.94 31.33
CA LEU A 638 -43.44 -12.35 30.16
C LEU A 638 -43.20 -11.14 29.23
N LEU A 639 -41.99 -10.58 29.27
CA LEU A 639 -41.56 -9.53 28.35
C LEU A 639 -41.30 -10.12 26.96
N ARG A 640 -42.14 -9.70 26.01
CA ARG A 640 -42.11 -10.04 24.59
C ARG A 640 -40.78 -9.61 23.95
N MET A 641 -39.92 -10.57 23.61
CA MET A 641 -38.68 -10.35 22.85
C MET A 641 -38.99 -10.04 21.37
N ASP A 642 -39.30 -8.78 21.05
CA ASP A 642 -39.43 -8.32 19.65
C ASP A 642 -38.20 -7.55 19.13
N SER A 643 -37.13 -7.39 19.93
CA SER A 643 -35.95 -6.59 19.53
C SER A 643 -34.84 -7.34 18.79
N ALA A 644 -34.93 -8.68 18.64
CA ALA A 644 -33.90 -9.46 17.93
C ALA A 644 -34.08 -9.49 16.39
N ARG A 645 -35.19 -8.94 15.86
CA ARG A 645 -35.51 -9.04 14.43
C ARG A 645 -35.03 -7.87 13.57
N SER A 646 -34.67 -6.71 14.14
CA SER A 646 -34.27 -5.54 13.34
C SER A 646 -32.79 -5.54 12.91
N TRP A 647 -31.94 -6.32 13.57
CA TRP A 647 -30.51 -6.40 13.22
C TRP A 647 -30.20 -7.42 12.12
N ALA A 648 -31.07 -8.41 11.88
CA ALA A 648 -30.86 -9.45 10.87
C ALA A 648 -31.17 -9.01 9.43
N THR A 649 -31.92 -7.92 9.24
CA THR A 649 -32.34 -7.42 7.92
C THR A 649 -31.37 -6.42 7.30
N SER A 650 -30.37 -5.90 8.03
CA SER A 650 -29.44 -4.90 7.49
C SER A 650 -28.16 -5.48 6.85
N THR A 651 -27.92 -6.79 6.91
CA THR A 651 -26.65 -7.40 6.41
C THR A 651 -26.83 -8.46 5.33
N ASN A 652 -28.04 -8.66 4.79
CA ASN A 652 -28.32 -9.66 3.75
C ASN A 652 -28.77 -9.06 2.41
N GLU A 653 -28.15 -7.95 2.00
CA GLU A 653 -28.16 -7.55 0.59
C GLU A 653 -26.73 -7.63 0.04
N ALA A 654 -26.41 -8.74 -0.61
CA ALA A 654 -25.77 -8.79 -1.94
C ALA A 654 -25.22 -10.19 -2.28
N ILE A 655 -25.70 -10.69 -3.43
CA ILE A 655 -25.17 -11.76 -4.30
C ILE A 655 -25.67 -13.19 -4.01
N ASP A 656 -26.79 -13.51 -4.66
CA ASP A 656 -27.24 -14.87 -5.00
C ASP A 656 -26.65 -15.27 -6.38
N PRO A 657 -25.74 -16.25 -6.49
CA PRO A 657 -25.19 -16.71 -7.76
C PRO A 657 -25.99 -17.92 -8.28
N ALA A 658 -27.29 -17.77 -8.50
CA ALA A 658 -28.11 -18.86 -9.04
C ALA A 658 -29.28 -18.36 -9.91
N ARG A 659 -29.00 -17.51 -10.89
CA ARG A 659 -29.89 -17.31 -12.05
C ARG A 659 -29.17 -16.52 -13.13
N LEU A 660 -28.64 -17.21 -14.13
CA LEU A 660 -28.56 -16.77 -15.53
C LEU A 660 -27.90 -17.89 -16.34
N SER A 661 -28.73 -18.75 -16.91
CA SER A 661 -28.39 -19.55 -18.07
C SER A 661 -29.39 -19.18 -19.15
N PRO A 662 -28.98 -18.57 -20.28
CA PRO A 662 -29.82 -18.50 -21.46
C PRO A 662 -29.51 -19.69 -22.36
N ARG A 663 -30.55 -20.47 -22.64
CA ARG A 663 -30.62 -21.38 -23.80
C ARG A 663 -30.27 -20.60 -25.06
N LEU A 664 -29.30 -21.11 -25.81
CA LEU A 664 -29.07 -20.79 -27.21
C LEU A 664 -30.05 -21.64 -28.02
N ASP A 665 -31.13 -21.02 -28.49
CA ASP A 665 -31.88 -21.52 -29.64
C ASP A 665 -31.47 -20.69 -30.86
N ALA A 666 -30.98 -21.42 -31.87
CA ALA A 666 -30.73 -20.90 -33.20
C ALA A 666 -32.08 -20.67 -33.88
N ASP A 667 -32.26 -19.52 -34.53
CA ASP A 667 -32.91 -19.37 -35.84
C ASP A 667 -33.01 -17.89 -36.25
N GLY A 668 -32.78 -17.63 -37.54
CA GLY A 668 -33.36 -16.47 -38.24
C GLY A 668 -32.51 -15.19 -38.35
N TRP A 669 -31.58 -15.15 -39.31
CA TRP A 669 -31.06 -13.90 -39.85
C TRP A 669 -32.09 -13.27 -40.82
N GLY A 670 -32.66 -12.14 -40.44
CA GLY A 670 -33.53 -11.31 -41.27
C GLY A 670 -33.12 -9.84 -41.20
N SER A 671 -32.63 -9.33 -42.32
CA SER A 671 -32.19 -7.95 -42.58
C SER A 671 -33.36 -6.94 -42.56
N VAL A 672 -33.25 -5.82 -41.82
CA VAL A 672 -33.90 -4.54 -42.19
C VAL A 672 -33.06 -3.33 -41.72
N ARG A 673 -32.86 -2.38 -42.64
CA ARG A 673 -32.25 -1.05 -42.47
C ARG A 673 -33.17 -0.10 -41.69
N GLY A 674 -32.61 0.81 -40.89
CA GLY A 674 -33.37 1.93 -40.34
C GLY A 674 -32.49 3.07 -39.83
N VAL A 675 -32.45 4.16 -40.60
CA VAL A 675 -31.84 5.45 -40.29
C VAL A 675 -32.79 6.28 -39.42
N GLN A 676 -32.31 6.94 -38.35
CA GLN A 676 -32.70 8.29 -37.84
C GLN A 676 -32.04 8.52 -36.46
N ARG A 677 -31.10 9.46 -36.27
CA ARG A 677 -31.18 10.94 -36.14
C ARG A 677 -31.75 11.45 -34.78
N LEU A 678 -30.82 11.89 -33.93
CA LEU A 678 -30.82 12.96 -32.90
C LEU A 678 -32.15 13.37 -32.22
N ARG A 679 -32.16 13.33 -30.88
CA ARG A 679 -32.51 14.49 -30.04
C ARG A 679 -31.95 14.37 -28.62
N ALA A 680 -31.26 15.42 -28.20
CA ALA A 680 -30.96 15.72 -26.81
C ALA A 680 -32.22 16.32 -26.18
N ASP A 681 -32.53 15.93 -24.94
CA ASP A 681 -33.22 16.80 -24.01
C ASP A 681 -32.87 16.43 -22.57
N SER A 682 -32.49 17.48 -21.85
CA SER A 682 -32.20 17.59 -20.43
C SER A 682 -33.45 17.43 -19.57
N GLN A 683 -33.32 16.79 -18.40
CA GLN A 683 -33.89 17.27 -17.13
C GLN A 683 -33.42 16.42 -15.95
N VAL A 684 -32.77 17.07 -14.97
CA VAL A 684 -32.40 16.51 -13.67
C VAL A 684 -33.33 17.13 -12.63
N PRO A 685 -34.06 16.36 -11.81
CA PRO A 685 -34.83 16.93 -10.71
C PRO A 685 -34.00 16.97 -9.42
N LEU A 686 -33.93 18.17 -8.85
CA LEU A 686 -33.45 18.49 -7.50
C LEU A 686 -34.47 17.99 -6.45
N LEU A 687 -34.05 17.05 -5.60
CA LEU A 687 -34.81 16.60 -4.43
C LEU A 687 -34.47 17.50 -3.22
N ARG A 688 -35.49 18.24 -2.75
CA ARG A 688 -35.48 19.11 -1.57
C ARG A 688 -36.17 18.35 -0.44
N VAL A 689 -35.43 17.94 0.59
CA VAL A 689 -36.01 17.33 1.80
C VAL A 689 -36.26 18.42 2.83
N SER A 690 -37.53 18.58 3.21
CA SER A 690 -37.98 19.42 4.32
C SER A 690 -38.05 18.57 5.58
N LEU A 691 -37.38 18.99 6.65
CA LEU A 691 -37.54 18.47 8.01
C LEU A 691 -38.73 19.17 8.63
N ASP A 692 -39.74 18.40 9.07
CA ASP A 692 -40.79 18.91 9.94
C ASP A 692 -40.73 18.23 11.31
N LYS A 693 -40.99 19.05 12.33
CA LYS A 693 -40.97 18.69 13.75
C LYS A 693 -42.34 18.18 14.18
N SER A 694 -42.35 17.08 14.92
CA SER A 694 -43.30 16.82 16.02
C SER A 694 -42.74 15.74 16.91
#